data_AF-A0AAJ6NX18-F1
#
_entry.id   AF-A0AAJ6NX18-F1
#
_cell.length_a   1.000
_cell.length_b   1.000
_cell.length_c   1.000
_cell.angle_alpha   90.00
_cell.angle_beta   90.00
_cell.angle_gamma   90.00
#
_symmetry.space_group_name_H-M   'P 1'
#
loop_
_entity.id
_entity.type
_entity.pdbx_description
1 polymer ?
#
loop_
_entity_poly.entity_id
_entity_poly.type
_entity_poly.pdbx_seq_one_letter_code
_entity_poly.pdbx_strand_id
1 'polypeptide(L)'
;MTSLRSTTTYTYDANGKLISENIDNDNNGITDSVITYRYDRISESFDNDGDGIADSNKIYSYDANGNLASESYDTNSDGIADSINTYIYNANGNLTFIAYDSNGDGVAESISTLSYDINGNKLSESVDNNNDGTPDFIYSYSYDAKGNLTSEKYDNNGDGITDSVTTYTYDANSNRTSEKYDNNGDGITDSVNTYTYDINSNRTSESFDDDRNGTIDRINNYTYDVNSNKTSESFDDNGDGIVDRINTYTYDANGNKTSESFDYDGDGIANNINTYAYDANGNLILESYDNNGDGIANNTNTYIYDANGDRVSESYDNNGDGIVDKIYTYSYNAARNLTYVGIDYNADGQADYSSTYTYNAQEKLTSIAVDSNGDGSIDSLTNYTYDAKGNKTSESYDHNGDGQADKIVSYTYDLNGNLTSVTTDNNGDGQADKVVSYTYDAKGNKTSESYDNNGDGQAERITNYTFDAYSNLTSISYDYDGNGEAETITKYSYGRTSASYSDAGVTTYIYNVNGQLLSERIDQNNDGSIDAIANYSYNTDGQLITKNFDNNNDSIVDEVTTYIYDANGKLTSEQIDQNNDGSIDAIANYNYNTDGQLTTKNFDNNNDSIVDEVTTYIYDVSDRLISEYIDNNHDGVNDTLVSYSYDDKGQLISKSINDDLVQGLTLYGTKGNDKLIGGAGNDQLYGLNGNDTLIGGAGADILVGGRGGGHDKFVFQHLTDSLLSNFDVITDFNICLDTIDGKKAVSAAKVANLGTINTLTESEIQTLLNQSTFAANRAATFSLGTGNEQRTFLALNDATKGFSATTDAIIEITGFSGKLSSLSIV
;
A
#
# COMPACT_ATOMS: atom_id res chain seq x y z
N MET A 1 -0.97 -8.27 21.52
CA MET A 1 -0.13 -7.50 20.57
C MET A 1 -0.35 -8.16 19.24
N THR A 2 -0.94 -7.46 18.28
CA THR A 2 -1.23 -7.97 16.94
C THR A 2 0.08 -8.21 16.19
N SER A 3 0.30 -9.43 15.71
CA SER A 3 1.46 -9.77 14.89
C SER A 3 1.21 -9.32 13.45
N LEU A 4 1.88 -8.25 13.02
CA LEU A 4 1.99 -7.90 11.60
C LEU A 4 2.74 -9.02 10.89
N ARG A 5 2.26 -9.45 9.72
CA ARG A 5 2.78 -10.60 9.00
C ARG A 5 3.77 -10.20 7.91
N SER A 6 3.52 -9.11 7.18
CA SER A 6 4.45 -8.60 6.15
C SER A 6 4.31 -7.08 5.94
N THR A 7 5.39 -6.45 5.47
CA THR A 7 5.46 -5.02 5.11
C THR A 7 6.30 -4.79 3.85
N THR A 8 5.79 -4.01 2.90
CA THR A 8 6.56 -3.51 1.74
C THR A 8 6.76 -2.00 1.85
N THR A 9 7.99 -1.52 1.58
CA THR A 9 8.39 -0.10 1.66
C THR A 9 8.91 0.41 0.32
N TYR A 10 8.50 1.63 -0.09
CA TYR A 10 8.85 2.24 -1.37
C TYR A 10 9.80 3.44 -1.20
N THR A 11 10.76 3.63 -2.12
CA THR A 11 11.74 4.73 -2.07
C THR A 11 11.79 5.51 -3.38
N TYR A 12 11.85 6.84 -3.30
CA TYR A 12 11.84 7.75 -4.45
C TYR A 12 13.06 8.68 -4.48
N ASP A 13 13.48 9.12 -5.66
CA ASP A 13 14.53 10.13 -5.84
C ASP A 13 14.04 11.56 -5.55
N ALA A 14 14.96 12.54 -5.61
CA ALA A 14 14.66 13.94 -5.36
C ALA A 14 13.66 14.57 -6.36
N ASN A 15 13.43 13.92 -7.51
CA ASN A 15 12.48 14.35 -8.54
C ASN A 15 11.15 13.59 -8.44
N GLY A 16 10.98 12.71 -7.44
CA GLY A 16 9.77 11.92 -7.22
C GLY A 16 9.65 10.66 -8.07
N LYS A 17 10.76 10.15 -8.61
CA LYS A 17 10.80 8.93 -9.43
C LYS A 17 11.13 7.74 -8.55
N LEU A 18 10.37 6.65 -8.64
CA LEU A 18 10.55 5.45 -7.83
C LEU A 18 11.92 4.84 -8.12
N ILE A 19 12.73 4.59 -7.09
CA ILE A 19 14.07 4.05 -7.24
C ILE A 19 14.22 2.68 -6.61
N SER A 20 13.39 2.31 -5.61
CA SER A 20 13.37 0.93 -5.12
C SER A 20 12.11 0.55 -4.35
N GLU A 21 11.80 -0.75 -4.35
CA GLU A 21 10.78 -1.39 -3.51
C GLU A 21 11.46 -2.42 -2.61
N ASN A 22 11.09 -2.47 -1.32
CA ASN A 22 11.69 -3.35 -0.30
C ASN A 22 10.57 -4.16 0.36
N ILE A 23 10.56 -5.48 0.21
CA ILE A 23 9.53 -6.38 0.74
C ILE A 23 10.08 -7.14 1.95
N ASP A 24 9.40 -7.11 3.10
CA ASP A 24 9.65 -7.88 4.33
C ASP A 24 8.42 -8.79 4.58
N ASN A 25 8.54 -10.10 4.34
CA ASN A 25 7.42 -11.05 4.36
C ASN A 25 7.09 -11.62 5.73
N ASP A 26 7.93 -11.40 6.75
CA ASP A 26 7.70 -11.89 8.12
C ASP A 26 7.62 -10.74 9.15
N ASN A 27 7.73 -9.50 8.67
CA ASN A 27 7.68 -8.26 9.43
C ASN A 27 8.66 -8.25 10.62
N ASN A 28 9.81 -8.90 10.46
CA ASN A 28 10.87 -8.92 11.46
C ASN A 28 11.74 -7.63 11.40
N GLY A 29 11.47 -6.75 10.44
CA GLY A 29 12.21 -5.51 10.18
C GLY A 29 13.40 -5.69 9.23
N ILE A 30 13.49 -6.81 8.51
CA ILE A 30 14.52 -7.14 7.54
C ILE A 30 13.85 -7.36 6.18
N THR A 31 14.31 -6.63 5.17
CA THR A 31 13.86 -6.80 3.80
C THR A 31 14.29 -8.16 3.23
N ASP A 32 13.32 -8.96 2.81
CA ASP A 32 13.49 -10.23 2.11
C ASP A 32 13.74 -10.08 0.61
N SER A 33 13.23 -9.02 -0.04
CA SER A 33 13.37 -8.81 -1.50
C SER A 33 13.40 -7.33 -1.87
N VAL A 34 14.19 -6.97 -2.89
CA VAL A 34 14.39 -5.58 -3.34
C VAL A 34 14.28 -5.46 -4.87
N ILE A 35 13.45 -4.54 -5.35
CA ILE A 35 13.35 -4.16 -6.78
C ILE A 35 14.01 -2.79 -6.93
N THR A 36 14.85 -2.57 -7.96
CA THR A 36 15.56 -1.28 -8.16
C THR A 36 15.36 -0.72 -9.56
N TYR A 37 15.14 0.61 -9.66
CA TYR A 37 14.94 1.32 -10.93
C TYR A 37 16.10 2.27 -11.26
N ARG A 38 16.55 2.30 -12.52
CA ARG A 38 17.60 3.22 -13.00
C ARG A 38 17.17 3.94 -14.28
N TYR A 39 17.52 5.22 -14.35
CA TYR A 39 17.05 6.10 -15.40
C TYR A 39 18.15 7.05 -15.90
N ASP A 40 18.39 7.06 -17.21
CA ASP A 40 19.21 8.06 -17.88
C ASP A 40 18.52 8.63 -19.14
N ARG A 41 19.11 9.66 -19.78
CA ARG A 41 18.49 10.35 -20.95
C ARG A 41 18.45 9.51 -22.23
N ILE A 42 19.10 8.35 -22.26
CA ILE A 42 19.29 7.48 -23.43
C ILE A 42 18.86 6.02 -23.18
N SER A 43 18.54 5.64 -21.94
CA SER A 43 18.06 4.31 -21.55
C SER A 43 17.39 4.27 -20.18
N GLU A 44 16.45 3.34 -20.03
CA GLU A 44 15.83 2.91 -18.77
C GLU A 44 16.08 1.41 -18.58
N SER A 45 16.31 0.97 -17.34
CA SER A 45 16.60 -0.43 -17.04
C SER A 45 15.89 -0.88 -15.77
N PHE A 46 15.27 -2.07 -15.83
CA PHE A 46 14.50 -2.66 -14.74
C PHE A 46 15.22 -3.89 -14.20
N ASP A 47 15.36 -3.97 -12.90
CA ASP A 47 16.08 -5.01 -12.16
C ASP A 47 15.17 -5.50 -11.04
N ASN A 48 14.34 -6.51 -11.35
CA ASN A 48 13.28 -7.02 -10.49
C ASN A 48 13.80 -7.95 -9.39
N ASP A 49 15.02 -8.48 -9.53
CA ASP A 49 15.66 -9.31 -8.50
C ASP A 49 16.75 -8.56 -7.72
N GLY A 50 17.08 -7.33 -8.12
CA GLY A 50 17.99 -6.42 -7.44
C GLY A 50 19.46 -6.82 -7.59
N ASP A 51 19.82 -7.65 -8.58
CA ASP A 51 21.17 -8.19 -8.80
C ASP A 51 22.15 -7.21 -9.46
N GLY A 52 21.64 -6.06 -9.90
CA GLY A 52 22.35 -4.98 -10.56
C GLY A 52 22.41 -5.09 -12.08
N ILE A 53 21.83 -6.13 -12.67
CA ILE A 53 21.63 -6.33 -14.11
C ILE A 53 20.17 -6.02 -14.44
N ALA A 54 19.98 -5.35 -15.57
CA ALA A 54 18.65 -5.13 -16.06
C ALA A 54 18.05 -6.46 -16.53
N ASP A 55 16.90 -6.87 -16.01
CA ASP A 55 16.03 -7.87 -16.63
C ASP A 55 15.54 -7.37 -17.98
N SER A 56 15.17 -6.09 -18.03
CA SER A 56 14.77 -5.43 -19.27
C SER A 56 15.40 -4.05 -19.43
N ASN A 57 15.73 -3.71 -20.68
CA ASN A 57 16.29 -2.44 -21.08
C ASN A 57 15.39 -1.76 -22.11
N LYS A 58 15.21 -0.46 -21.94
CA LYS A 58 14.66 0.44 -22.96
C LYS A 58 15.75 1.41 -23.38
N ILE A 59 15.98 1.56 -24.68
CA ILE A 59 17.02 2.45 -25.24
C ILE A 59 16.38 3.49 -26.14
N TYR A 60 16.84 4.73 -26.05
CA TYR A 60 16.38 5.87 -26.84
C TYR A 60 17.49 6.41 -27.72
N SER A 61 17.20 6.65 -29.00
CA SER A 61 18.09 7.32 -29.94
C SER A 61 17.51 8.65 -30.39
N TYR A 62 18.36 9.63 -30.68
CA TYR A 62 17.95 10.98 -31.07
C TYR A 62 18.60 11.40 -32.39
N ASP A 63 17.89 12.20 -33.19
CA ASP A 63 18.42 12.80 -34.41
C ASP A 63 19.42 13.94 -34.10
N ALA A 64 20.03 14.51 -35.14
CA ALA A 64 21.02 15.59 -35.00
C ALA A 64 20.44 16.91 -34.42
N ASN A 65 19.11 17.05 -34.39
CA ASN A 65 18.41 18.20 -33.82
C ASN A 65 17.91 17.90 -32.39
N GLY A 66 18.12 16.68 -31.88
CA GLY A 66 17.70 16.26 -30.54
C GLY A 66 16.28 15.71 -30.45
N ASN A 67 15.61 15.41 -31.57
CA ASN A 67 14.30 14.76 -31.56
C ASN A 67 14.46 13.24 -31.41
N LEU A 68 13.56 12.58 -30.70
CA LEU A 68 13.59 11.12 -30.48
C LEU A 68 13.44 10.40 -31.82
N ALA A 69 14.49 9.74 -32.31
CA ALA A 69 14.53 9.05 -33.59
C ALA A 69 14.12 7.58 -33.50
N SER A 70 14.40 6.91 -32.37
CA SER A 70 13.88 5.57 -32.11
C SER A 70 13.82 5.26 -30.61
N GLU A 71 12.96 4.34 -30.24
CA GLU A 71 13.03 3.64 -28.96
C GLU A 71 13.08 2.13 -29.22
N SER A 72 13.89 1.41 -28.47
CA SER A 72 13.99 -0.04 -28.58
C SER A 72 13.85 -0.69 -27.21
N TYR A 73 13.11 -1.78 -27.15
CA TYR A 73 12.85 -2.53 -25.94
C TYR A 73 13.52 -3.88 -26.07
N ASP A 74 14.31 -4.22 -25.06
CA ASP A 74 15.00 -5.49 -24.90
C ASP A 74 14.53 -6.06 -23.56
N THR A 75 13.49 -6.87 -23.60
CA THR A 75 12.76 -7.37 -22.42
C THR A 75 13.48 -8.50 -21.70
N ASN A 76 14.53 -9.05 -22.33
CA ASN A 76 15.35 -10.12 -21.77
C ASN A 76 16.83 -9.69 -21.57
N SER A 77 17.14 -8.44 -21.91
CA SER A 77 18.46 -7.81 -21.81
C SER A 77 19.60 -8.57 -22.49
N ASP A 78 19.30 -9.28 -23.58
CA ASP A 78 20.29 -10.04 -24.36
C ASP A 78 21.09 -9.17 -25.35
N GLY A 79 20.74 -7.88 -25.45
CA GLY A 79 21.34 -6.88 -26.32
C GLY A 79 20.71 -6.82 -27.71
N ILE A 80 19.67 -7.59 -27.98
CA ILE A 80 18.84 -7.52 -29.18
C ILE A 80 17.49 -6.93 -28.75
N ALA A 81 17.06 -5.89 -29.46
CA ALA A 81 15.74 -5.33 -29.23
C ALA A 81 14.67 -6.36 -29.64
N ASP A 82 13.76 -6.68 -28.72
CA ASP A 82 12.54 -7.44 -28.99
C ASP A 82 11.49 -6.60 -29.70
N SER A 83 11.55 -5.27 -29.55
CA SER A 83 10.76 -4.34 -30.36
C SER A 83 11.47 -2.99 -30.56
N ILE A 84 11.17 -2.32 -31.67
CA ILE A 84 11.75 -1.05 -32.08
C ILE A 84 10.66 -0.14 -32.62
N ASN A 85 10.48 1.04 -32.02
CA ASN A 85 9.67 2.11 -32.60
C ASN A 85 10.59 3.15 -33.23
N THR A 86 10.28 3.56 -34.46
CA THR A 86 11.07 4.52 -35.24
C THR A 86 10.26 5.76 -35.56
N TYR A 87 10.88 6.94 -35.44
CA TYR A 87 10.27 8.24 -35.66
C TYR A 87 11.09 9.07 -36.65
N ILE A 88 10.44 9.67 -37.65
CA ILE A 88 11.12 10.54 -38.62
C ILE A 88 10.45 11.91 -38.65
N TYR A 89 11.29 12.95 -38.60
CA TYR A 89 10.87 14.34 -38.60
C TYR A 89 11.24 15.03 -39.91
N ASN A 90 10.45 16.03 -40.31
CA ASN A 90 10.81 16.92 -41.40
C ASN A 90 11.84 17.99 -40.96
N ALA A 91 12.28 18.83 -41.91
CA ALA A 91 13.27 19.89 -41.65
C ALA A 91 12.81 20.96 -40.65
N ASN A 92 11.51 21.06 -40.37
CA ASN A 92 10.94 21.98 -39.38
C ASN A 92 10.78 21.31 -38.00
N GLY A 93 11.14 20.03 -37.86
CA GLY A 93 11.03 19.27 -36.61
C GLY A 93 9.67 18.62 -36.37
N ASN A 94 8.75 18.61 -37.35
CA ASN A 94 7.46 17.95 -37.19
C ASN A 94 7.57 16.45 -37.50
N LEU A 95 6.95 15.61 -36.67
CA LEU A 95 6.94 14.15 -36.82
C LEU A 95 6.11 13.73 -38.04
N THR A 96 6.76 13.18 -39.06
CA THR A 96 6.12 12.80 -40.34
C THR A 96 5.89 11.30 -40.52
N PHE A 97 6.52 10.46 -39.69
CA PHE A 97 6.46 9.02 -39.85
C PHE A 97 6.74 8.34 -38.52
N ILE A 98 5.95 7.30 -38.24
CA ILE A 98 6.12 6.40 -37.11
C ILE A 98 6.08 4.98 -37.66
N ALA A 99 6.97 4.11 -37.19
CA ALA A 99 6.93 2.69 -37.49
C ALA A 99 7.13 1.89 -36.21
N TYR A 100 6.30 0.87 -36.02
CA TYR A 100 6.34 -0.05 -34.89
C TYR A 100 6.77 -1.42 -35.39
N ASP A 101 7.95 -1.86 -34.96
CA ASP A 101 8.47 -3.21 -35.13
C ASP A 101 8.34 -3.91 -33.77
N SER A 102 7.28 -4.68 -33.62
CA SER A 102 6.90 -5.37 -32.38
C SER A 102 7.68 -6.64 -32.10
N ASN A 103 8.41 -7.17 -33.09
CA ASN A 103 9.14 -8.43 -32.99
C ASN A 103 10.68 -8.27 -33.06
N GLY A 104 11.16 -7.04 -33.33
CA GLY A 104 12.56 -6.67 -33.30
C GLY A 104 13.38 -7.16 -34.50
N ASP A 105 12.74 -7.69 -35.55
CA ASP A 105 13.41 -8.25 -36.73
C ASP A 105 13.89 -7.19 -37.73
N GLY A 106 13.56 -5.92 -37.48
CA GLY A 106 13.88 -4.77 -38.32
C GLY A 106 12.81 -4.46 -39.38
N VAL A 107 11.67 -5.16 -39.37
CA VAL A 107 10.52 -4.93 -40.25
C VAL A 107 9.33 -4.52 -39.41
N ALA A 108 8.86 -3.28 -39.60
CA ALA A 108 7.70 -2.79 -38.90
C ALA A 108 6.42 -3.56 -39.28
N GLU A 109 5.58 -3.90 -38.31
CA GLU A 109 4.22 -4.41 -38.55
C GLU A 109 3.21 -3.28 -38.70
N SER A 110 3.49 -2.11 -38.12
CA SER A 110 2.58 -0.97 -38.13
C SER A 110 3.31 0.31 -38.53
N ILE A 111 2.67 1.11 -39.39
CA ILE A 111 3.20 2.37 -39.89
C ILE A 111 2.14 3.46 -39.79
N SER A 112 2.53 4.61 -39.25
CA SER A 112 1.75 5.84 -39.31
C SER A 112 2.48 6.90 -40.12
N THR A 113 1.79 7.51 -41.08
CA THR A 113 2.33 8.61 -41.90
C THR A 113 1.56 9.90 -41.64
N LEU A 114 2.28 10.96 -41.30
CA LEU A 114 1.73 12.26 -40.94
C LEU A 114 2.14 13.33 -41.95
N SER A 115 1.21 14.20 -42.33
CA SER A 115 1.47 15.33 -43.22
C SER A 115 1.16 16.66 -42.54
N TYR A 116 1.83 17.73 -42.99
CA TYR A 116 1.71 19.07 -42.41
C TYR A 116 1.68 20.14 -43.50
N ASP A 117 1.06 21.27 -43.19
CA ASP A 117 1.16 22.48 -44.00
C ASP A 117 2.52 23.19 -43.81
N ILE A 118 2.72 24.31 -44.52
CA ILE A 118 3.96 25.10 -44.43
C ILE A 118 4.17 25.77 -43.07
N ASN A 119 3.11 25.96 -42.28
CA ASN A 119 3.14 26.56 -40.96
C ASN A 119 3.32 25.51 -39.85
N GLY A 120 3.32 24.23 -40.20
CA GLY A 120 3.48 23.11 -39.26
C GLY A 120 2.16 22.60 -38.67
N ASN A 121 1.01 22.98 -39.20
CA ASN A 121 -0.27 22.41 -38.79
C ASN A 121 -0.45 21.02 -39.43
N LYS A 122 -0.81 20.01 -38.63
CA LYS A 122 -1.00 18.62 -39.09
C LYS A 122 -2.21 18.55 -40.01
N LEU A 123 -2.04 18.09 -41.26
CA LEU A 123 -3.09 18.00 -42.27
C LEU A 123 -3.73 16.61 -42.33
N SER A 124 -2.96 15.56 -42.12
CA SER A 124 -3.46 14.19 -42.12
C SER A 124 -2.58 13.25 -41.31
N GLU A 125 -3.16 12.12 -40.92
CA GLU A 125 -2.48 10.95 -40.38
C GLU A 125 -3.14 9.70 -40.94
N SER A 126 -2.36 8.84 -41.56
CA SER A 126 -2.81 7.53 -42.04
C SER A 126 -2.09 6.45 -41.26
N VAL A 127 -2.83 5.50 -40.69
CA VAL A 127 -2.30 4.39 -39.90
C VAL A 127 -2.58 3.09 -40.64
N ASP A 128 -1.53 2.31 -40.87
CA ASP A 128 -1.54 0.97 -41.45
C ASP A 128 -0.98 0.02 -40.38
N ASN A 129 -1.85 -0.72 -39.68
CA ASN A 129 -1.49 -1.55 -38.54
C ASN A 129 -0.92 -2.91 -38.91
N ASN A 130 -1.04 -3.31 -40.18
CA ASN A 130 -0.56 -4.60 -40.67
C ASN A 130 0.58 -4.47 -41.70
N ASN A 131 0.95 -3.23 -42.04
CA ASN A 131 1.97 -2.83 -43.00
C ASN A 131 1.80 -3.52 -44.37
N ASP A 132 0.56 -3.72 -44.81
CA ASP A 132 0.24 -4.25 -46.14
C ASP A 132 0.27 -3.18 -47.25
N GLY A 133 0.46 -1.92 -46.85
CA GLY A 133 0.54 -0.75 -47.71
C GLY A 133 -0.81 -0.04 -47.92
N THR A 134 -1.89 -0.52 -47.30
CA THR A 134 -3.18 0.14 -47.24
C THR A 134 -3.48 0.61 -45.82
N PRO A 135 -3.75 1.92 -45.60
CA PRO A 135 -4.15 2.40 -44.28
C PRO A 135 -5.43 1.71 -43.80
N ASP A 136 -5.48 1.35 -42.52
CA ASP A 136 -6.69 0.92 -41.82
C ASP A 136 -7.51 2.12 -41.31
N PHE A 137 -6.85 3.23 -40.99
CA PHE A 137 -7.49 4.44 -40.48
C PHE A 137 -6.87 5.70 -41.10
N ILE A 138 -7.70 6.72 -41.36
CA ILE A 138 -7.23 8.03 -41.84
C ILE A 138 -7.90 9.16 -41.06
N TYR A 139 -7.08 10.00 -40.44
CA TYR A 139 -7.48 11.27 -39.85
C TYR A 139 -7.11 12.42 -40.80
N SER A 140 -8.02 13.36 -41.01
CA SER A 140 -7.77 14.56 -41.82
C SER A 140 -8.23 15.83 -41.11
N TYR A 141 -7.41 16.86 -41.21
CA TYR A 141 -7.58 18.13 -40.52
C TYR A 141 -7.57 19.28 -41.54
N SER A 142 -8.36 20.32 -41.28
CA SER A 142 -8.37 21.53 -42.12
C SER A 142 -8.32 22.77 -41.25
N TYR A 143 -7.66 23.82 -41.75
CA TYR A 143 -7.45 25.06 -41.01
C TYR A 143 -7.85 26.27 -41.86
N ASP A 144 -8.24 27.35 -41.19
CA ASP A 144 -8.43 28.64 -41.84
C ASP A 144 -7.09 29.36 -42.07
N ALA A 145 -7.13 30.55 -42.67
CA ALA A 145 -5.94 31.35 -42.96
C ALA A 145 -5.20 31.88 -41.70
N LYS A 146 -5.81 31.80 -40.52
CA LYS A 146 -5.20 32.16 -39.24
C LYS A 146 -4.61 30.94 -38.51
N GLY A 147 -4.81 29.74 -39.04
CA GLY A 147 -4.38 28.49 -38.41
C GLY A 147 -5.39 27.91 -37.41
N ASN A 148 -6.63 28.41 -37.37
CA ASN A 148 -7.67 27.80 -36.53
C ASN A 148 -8.17 26.52 -37.19
N LEU A 149 -8.28 25.43 -36.43
CA LEU A 149 -8.79 24.14 -36.91
C LEU A 149 -10.29 24.24 -37.26
N THR A 150 -10.65 24.12 -38.53
CA THR A 150 -12.02 24.26 -39.04
C THR A 150 -12.75 22.94 -39.20
N SER A 151 -12.04 21.82 -39.35
CA SER A 151 -12.68 20.51 -39.38
C SER A 151 -11.72 19.37 -39.07
N GLU A 152 -12.25 18.32 -38.47
CA GLU A 152 -11.62 17.02 -38.24
C GLU A 152 -12.47 15.95 -38.89
N LYS A 153 -11.85 15.06 -39.65
CA LYS A 153 -12.51 13.96 -40.36
C LYS A 153 -11.83 12.67 -39.97
N TYR A 154 -12.64 11.65 -39.75
CA TYR A 154 -12.16 10.32 -39.42
C TYR A 154 -12.75 9.29 -40.38
N ASP A 155 -11.88 8.46 -40.92
CA ASP A 155 -12.16 7.29 -41.76
C ASP A 155 -11.65 6.08 -40.97
N ASN A 156 -12.58 5.25 -40.49
CA ASN A 156 -12.32 4.14 -39.59
C ASN A 156 -11.86 2.87 -40.30
N ASN A 157 -11.98 2.82 -41.62
CA ASN A 157 -11.70 1.62 -42.41
C ASN A 157 -10.65 1.85 -43.50
N GLY A 158 -10.19 3.09 -43.64
CA GLY A 158 -9.10 3.49 -44.52
C GLY A 158 -9.43 3.43 -46.02
N ASP A 159 -10.72 3.31 -46.37
CA ASP A 159 -11.16 3.25 -47.77
C ASP A 159 -11.13 4.62 -48.48
N GLY A 160 -10.82 5.68 -47.74
CA GLY A 160 -10.75 7.06 -48.19
C GLY A 160 -12.09 7.81 -48.11
N ILE A 161 -13.13 7.19 -47.56
CA ILE A 161 -14.44 7.78 -47.30
C ILE A 161 -14.51 8.17 -45.81
N THR A 162 -14.96 9.38 -45.54
CA THR A 162 -15.11 9.86 -44.16
C THR A 162 -16.29 9.20 -43.47
N ASP A 163 -16.06 8.56 -42.33
CA ASP A 163 -17.06 7.93 -41.47
C ASP A 163 -17.60 8.87 -40.39
N SER A 164 -16.85 9.92 -40.01
CA SER A 164 -17.35 10.99 -39.15
C SER A 164 -16.61 12.30 -39.37
N VAL A 165 -17.29 13.42 -39.13
CA VAL A 165 -16.71 14.76 -39.26
C VAL A 165 -17.18 15.68 -38.14
N THR A 166 -16.21 16.37 -37.52
CA THR A 166 -16.49 17.50 -36.63
C THR A 166 -16.09 18.79 -37.34
N THR A 167 -16.98 19.79 -37.34
CA THR A 167 -16.75 21.10 -37.98
C THR A 167 -16.80 22.23 -36.97
N TYR A 168 -15.83 23.13 -37.05
CA TYR A 168 -15.63 24.25 -36.14
C TYR A 168 -15.86 25.58 -36.86
N THR A 169 -16.49 26.54 -36.17
CA THR A 169 -16.57 27.93 -36.62
C THR A 169 -15.94 28.86 -35.61
N TYR A 170 -15.45 30.02 -36.09
CA TYR A 170 -14.76 31.00 -35.26
C TYR A 170 -15.23 32.41 -35.57
N ASP A 171 -15.13 33.29 -34.58
CA ASP A 171 -15.34 34.73 -34.75
C ASP A 171 -14.08 35.45 -35.31
N ALA A 172 -14.14 36.77 -35.39
CA ALA A 172 -13.04 37.59 -35.87
C ALA A 172 -11.80 37.59 -34.96
N ASN A 173 -11.94 37.19 -33.69
CA ASN A 173 -10.87 37.09 -32.70
C ASN A 173 -10.30 35.66 -32.57
N SER A 174 -10.73 34.73 -33.42
CA SER A 174 -10.38 33.30 -33.33
C SER A 174 -10.96 32.58 -32.11
N ASN A 175 -12.03 33.10 -31.52
CA ASN A 175 -12.79 32.35 -30.51
C ASN A 175 -13.73 31.38 -31.23
N ARG A 176 -13.76 30.11 -30.78
CA ARG A 176 -14.60 29.07 -31.39
C ARG A 176 -16.07 29.34 -31.07
N THR A 177 -16.90 29.59 -32.08
CA THR A 177 -18.32 29.94 -31.93
C THR A 177 -19.28 28.77 -32.08
N SER A 178 -18.85 27.67 -32.70
CA SER A 178 -19.67 26.45 -32.76
C SER A 178 -18.83 25.19 -32.99
N GLU A 179 -19.40 24.06 -32.59
CA GLU A 179 -18.98 22.70 -32.91
C GLU A 179 -20.16 21.95 -33.50
N LYS A 180 -19.93 21.23 -34.60
CA LYS A 180 -20.95 20.46 -35.29
C LYS A 180 -20.43 19.05 -35.50
N TYR A 181 -21.16 18.07 -35.00
CA TYR A 181 -20.79 16.66 -35.07
C TYR A 181 -21.65 15.97 -36.11
N ASP A 182 -21.04 15.25 -37.04
CA ASP A 182 -21.67 14.29 -37.95
C ASP A 182 -20.94 12.96 -37.67
N ASN A 183 -21.54 12.15 -36.81
CA ASN A 183 -20.92 10.96 -36.23
C ASN A 183 -20.98 9.76 -37.17
N ASN A 184 -21.78 9.84 -38.24
CA ASN A 184 -21.99 8.75 -39.19
C ASN A 184 -21.46 9.04 -40.61
N GLY A 185 -20.94 10.26 -40.83
CA GLY A 185 -20.24 10.66 -42.06
C GLY A 185 -21.17 10.85 -43.26
N ASP A 186 -22.49 10.91 -43.07
CA ASP A 186 -23.47 11.05 -44.15
C ASP A 186 -23.58 12.49 -44.71
N GLY A 187 -22.87 13.43 -44.08
CA GLY A 187 -22.86 14.86 -44.42
C GLY A 187 -23.95 15.66 -43.72
N ILE A 188 -24.74 15.05 -42.84
CA ILE A 188 -25.79 15.65 -42.03
C ILE A 188 -25.27 15.70 -40.58
N THR A 189 -25.15 16.91 -40.04
CA THR A 189 -24.84 17.10 -38.62
C THR A 189 -25.88 16.40 -37.73
N ASP A 190 -25.42 15.67 -36.72
CA ASP A 190 -26.21 15.01 -35.69
C ASP A 190 -26.44 15.92 -34.47
N SER A 191 -25.42 16.66 -34.02
CA SER A 191 -25.52 17.58 -32.87
C SER A 191 -24.71 18.87 -33.04
N VAL A 192 -25.09 19.92 -32.30
CA VAL A 192 -24.47 21.25 -32.38
C VAL A 192 -24.25 21.87 -31.01
N ASN A 193 -23.01 22.26 -30.73
CA ASN A 193 -22.69 23.13 -29.60
C ASN A 193 -22.45 24.55 -30.11
N THR A 194 -22.96 25.55 -29.41
CA THR A 194 -22.79 26.97 -29.77
C THR A 194 -22.25 27.77 -28.59
N TYR A 195 -21.30 28.66 -28.88
CA TYR A 195 -20.59 29.46 -27.89
C TYR A 195 -20.69 30.95 -28.22
N THR A 196 -20.91 31.77 -27.21
CA THR A 196 -20.86 33.24 -27.34
C THR A 196 -19.74 33.82 -26.50
N TYR A 197 -19.23 34.99 -26.89
CA TYR A 197 -18.13 35.65 -26.21
C TYR A 197 -18.40 37.15 -26.06
N ASP A 198 -17.83 37.74 -25.01
CA ASP A 198 -17.78 39.19 -24.85
C ASP A 198 -16.66 39.82 -25.70
N ILE A 199 -16.46 41.14 -25.55
CA ILE A 199 -15.44 41.89 -26.29
C ILE A 199 -13.99 41.53 -25.89
N ASN A 200 -13.81 40.91 -24.71
CA ASN A 200 -12.52 40.50 -24.16
C ASN A 200 -12.22 39.01 -24.44
N SER A 201 -13.03 38.36 -25.28
CA SER A 201 -12.95 36.92 -25.58
C SER A 201 -13.25 36.00 -24.39
N ASN A 202 -13.97 36.49 -23.36
CA ASN A 202 -14.50 35.60 -22.33
C ASN A 202 -15.78 34.94 -22.84
N ARG A 203 -15.94 33.63 -22.65
CA ARG A 203 -17.13 32.89 -23.10
C ARG A 203 -18.32 33.28 -22.25
N THR A 204 -19.36 33.86 -22.84
CA THR A 204 -20.58 34.32 -22.14
C THR A 204 -21.70 33.30 -22.11
N SER A 205 -21.70 32.34 -23.03
CA SER A 205 -22.67 31.23 -23.01
C SER A 205 -22.15 30.00 -23.75
N GLU A 206 -22.75 28.87 -23.43
CA GLU A 206 -22.53 27.57 -24.06
C GLU A 206 -23.85 26.80 -24.10
N SER A 207 -24.32 26.46 -25.30
CA SER A 207 -25.61 25.81 -25.51
C SER A 207 -25.47 24.55 -26.36
N PHE A 208 -26.22 23.51 -26.02
CA PHE A 208 -26.17 22.18 -26.63
C PHE A 208 -27.52 21.87 -27.31
N ASP A 209 -27.48 21.39 -28.56
CA ASP A 209 -28.61 20.88 -29.35
C ASP A 209 -28.19 19.48 -29.83
N ASP A 210 -28.42 18.48 -28.98
CA ASP A 210 -27.86 17.12 -29.08
C ASP A 210 -28.61 16.27 -30.11
N ASP A 211 -29.88 16.59 -30.40
CA ASP A 211 -30.70 15.91 -31.40
C ASP A 211 -30.93 16.71 -32.70
N ARG A 212 -30.36 17.92 -32.76
CA ARG A 212 -30.48 18.88 -33.87
C ARG A 212 -31.93 19.18 -34.24
N ASN A 213 -32.84 19.16 -33.27
CA ASN A 213 -34.23 19.57 -33.48
C ASN A 213 -34.38 21.11 -33.53
N GLY A 214 -33.32 21.85 -33.19
CA GLY A 214 -33.27 23.32 -33.18
C GLY A 214 -33.77 23.95 -31.88
N THR A 215 -34.07 23.15 -30.86
CA THR A 215 -34.26 23.56 -29.47
C THR A 215 -32.99 23.23 -28.69
N ILE A 216 -32.69 24.04 -27.69
CA ILE A 216 -31.50 23.83 -26.85
C ILE A 216 -31.89 22.84 -25.76
N ASP A 217 -31.11 21.78 -25.58
CA ASP A 217 -31.29 20.77 -24.54
C ASP A 217 -30.66 21.18 -23.21
N ARG A 218 -29.59 22.00 -23.27
CA ARG A 218 -28.90 22.56 -22.10
C ARG A 218 -28.23 23.88 -22.43
N ILE A 219 -28.24 24.83 -21.49
CA ILE A 219 -27.48 26.08 -21.62
C ILE A 219 -26.82 26.53 -20.32
N ASN A 220 -25.55 26.90 -20.44
CA ASN A 220 -24.78 27.55 -19.38
C ASN A 220 -24.53 29.00 -19.77
N ASN A 221 -24.72 29.94 -18.85
CA ASN A 221 -24.39 31.34 -19.05
C ASN A 221 -23.38 31.82 -18.01
N TYR A 222 -22.49 32.71 -18.45
CA TYR A 222 -21.39 33.23 -17.66
C TYR A 222 -21.35 34.74 -17.74
N THR A 223 -21.09 35.41 -16.61
CA THR A 223 -20.84 36.85 -16.57
C THR A 223 -19.46 37.14 -16.03
N TYR A 224 -18.89 38.29 -16.41
CA TYR A 224 -17.55 38.69 -16.05
C TYR A 224 -17.50 40.16 -15.64
N ASP A 225 -16.56 40.48 -14.76
CA ASP A 225 -16.20 41.87 -14.46
C ASP A 225 -15.29 42.48 -15.56
N VAL A 226 -14.87 43.72 -15.35
CA VAL A 226 -13.99 44.45 -16.28
C VAL A 226 -12.58 43.87 -16.40
N ASN A 227 -12.17 43.02 -15.46
CA ASN A 227 -10.87 42.36 -15.40
C ASN A 227 -10.93 40.90 -15.90
N SER A 228 -12.06 40.47 -16.47
CA SER A 228 -12.32 39.10 -16.90
C SER A 228 -12.39 38.07 -15.76
N ASN A 229 -12.64 38.51 -14.52
CA ASN A 229 -13.00 37.57 -13.45
C ASN A 229 -14.48 37.18 -13.60
N LYS A 230 -14.78 35.89 -13.47
CA LYS A 230 -16.13 35.37 -13.64
C LYS A 230 -17.00 35.77 -12.45
N THR A 231 -18.05 36.56 -12.66
CA THR A 231 -18.93 37.08 -11.59
C THR A 231 -20.17 36.23 -11.34
N SER A 232 -20.61 35.45 -12.33
CA SER A 232 -21.71 34.50 -12.13
C SER A 232 -21.69 33.37 -13.14
N GLU A 233 -22.36 32.28 -12.77
CA GLU A 233 -22.67 31.13 -13.62
C GLU A 233 -24.12 30.73 -13.39
N SER A 234 -24.86 30.47 -14.46
CA SER A 234 -26.21 29.92 -14.39
C SER A 234 -26.31 28.70 -15.28
N PHE A 235 -26.97 27.66 -14.79
CA PHE A 235 -27.15 26.38 -15.48
C PHE A 235 -28.65 26.14 -15.70
N ASP A 236 -29.03 25.83 -16.93
CA ASP A 236 -30.34 25.30 -17.31
C ASP A 236 -30.05 23.95 -17.96
N ASP A 237 -30.12 22.89 -17.16
CA ASP A 237 -29.67 21.54 -17.48
C ASP A 237 -30.67 20.78 -18.37
N ASN A 238 -31.88 21.32 -18.52
CA ASN A 238 -32.97 20.69 -19.27
C ASN A 238 -33.45 21.53 -20.48
N GLY A 239 -32.91 22.73 -20.66
CA GLY A 239 -33.16 23.59 -21.81
C GLY A 239 -34.54 24.23 -21.84
N ASP A 240 -35.29 24.23 -20.73
CA ASP A 240 -36.65 24.79 -20.66
C ASP A 240 -36.68 26.33 -20.53
N GLY A 241 -35.50 26.95 -20.35
CA GLY A 241 -35.31 28.38 -20.19
C GLY A 241 -35.42 28.87 -18.74
N ILE A 242 -35.59 27.97 -17.77
CA ILE A 242 -35.55 28.22 -16.34
C ILE A 242 -34.17 27.79 -15.83
N VAL A 243 -33.56 28.64 -15.00
CA VAL A 243 -32.26 28.32 -14.41
C VAL A 243 -32.47 27.35 -13.25
N ASP A 244 -31.73 26.24 -13.25
CA ASP A 244 -31.73 25.21 -12.21
C ASP A 244 -30.73 25.52 -11.08
N ARG A 245 -29.62 26.20 -11.39
CA ARG A 245 -28.57 26.55 -10.42
C ARG A 245 -27.86 27.84 -10.76
N ILE A 246 -27.50 28.63 -9.75
CA ILE A 246 -26.71 29.86 -9.88
C ILE A 246 -25.52 29.86 -8.92
N ASN A 247 -24.33 30.15 -9.45
CA ASN A 247 -23.16 30.50 -8.64
C ASN A 247 -22.83 31.98 -8.85
N THR A 248 -22.50 32.71 -7.78
CA THR A 248 -22.09 34.13 -7.87
C THR A 248 -20.78 34.35 -7.13
N TYR A 249 -19.93 35.20 -7.70
CA TYR A 249 -18.59 35.50 -7.19
C TYR A 249 -18.36 37.01 -7.14
N THR A 250 -17.67 37.47 -6.11
CA THR A 250 -17.20 38.85 -6.02
C THR A 250 -15.70 38.90 -5.83
N TYR A 251 -15.07 39.99 -6.26
CA TYR A 251 -13.63 40.17 -6.24
C TYR A 251 -13.26 41.57 -5.74
N ASP A 252 -12.09 41.68 -5.12
CA ASP A 252 -11.46 42.96 -4.84
C ASP A 252 -10.78 43.55 -6.08
N ALA A 253 -10.17 44.73 -5.94
CA ALA A 253 -9.48 45.42 -7.04
C ALA A 253 -8.20 44.70 -7.53
N ASN A 254 -7.66 43.76 -6.75
CA ASN A 254 -6.49 42.96 -7.09
C ASN A 254 -6.88 41.62 -7.75
N GLY A 255 -8.18 41.30 -7.83
CA GLY A 255 -8.69 40.04 -8.37
C GLY A 255 -8.77 38.92 -7.34
N ASN A 256 -8.61 39.20 -6.05
CA ASN A 256 -8.84 38.20 -5.01
C ASN A 256 -10.34 38.04 -4.80
N LYS A 257 -10.82 36.79 -4.74
CA LYS A 257 -12.24 36.47 -4.54
C LYS A 257 -12.67 36.89 -3.14
N THR A 258 -13.59 37.84 -3.00
CA THR A 258 -14.09 38.33 -1.70
C THR A 258 -15.34 37.61 -1.22
N SER A 259 -16.09 36.98 -2.12
CA SER A 259 -17.19 36.09 -1.76
C SER A 259 -17.49 35.09 -2.86
N GLU A 260 -18.12 33.99 -2.47
CA GLU A 260 -18.84 33.09 -3.35
C GLU A 260 -20.15 32.67 -2.71
N SER A 261 -21.17 32.47 -3.54
CA SER A 261 -22.47 32.01 -3.10
C SER A 261 -23.03 31.00 -4.09
N PHE A 262 -23.71 29.98 -3.57
CA PHE A 262 -24.32 28.94 -4.39
C PHE A 262 -25.81 28.87 -4.10
N ASP A 263 -26.58 28.86 -5.18
CA ASP A 263 -28.03 28.72 -5.23
C ASP A 263 -28.31 27.46 -6.05
N TYR A 264 -28.57 26.36 -5.36
CA TYR A 264 -28.75 25.02 -5.91
C TYR A 264 -30.13 24.75 -6.50
N ASP A 265 -31.10 25.66 -6.29
CA ASP A 265 -32.46 25.52 -6.83
C ASP A 265 -32.82 26.61 -7.86
N GLY A 266 -31.91 27.56 -8.10
CA GLY A 266 -32.00 28.56 -9.15
C GLY A 266 -33.03 29.66 -8.86
N ASP A 267 -33.50 29.79 -7.62
CA ASP A 267 -34.54 30.75 -7.24
C ASP A 267 -34.02 32.21 -7.09
N GLY A 268 -32.70 32.38 -7.16
CA GLY A 268 -31.98 33.64 -7.03
C GLY A 268 -31.52 33.96 -5.60
N ILE A 269 -31.75 33.06 -4.63
CA ILE A 269 -31.35 33.18 -3.24
C ILE A 269 -30.28 32.12 -2.94
N ALA A 270 -29.12 32.57 -2.47
CA ALA A 270 -28.05 31.66 -2.11
C ALA A 270 -28.44 30.75 -0.93
N ASN A 271 -28.17 29.44 -1.07
CA ASN A 271 -28.29 28.47 0.02
C ASN A 271 -27.06 28.47 0.93
N ASN A 272 -25.90 28.89 0.42
CA ASN A 272 -24.68 29.09 1.20
C ASN A 272 -23.83 30.23 0.64
N ILE A 273 -23.10 30.90 1.52
CA ILE A 273 -22.27 32.07 1.22
C ILE A 273 -20.94 31.93 1.97
N ASN A 274 -19.84 31.96 1.23
CA ASN A 274 -18.50 32.07 1.80
C ASN A 274 -17.96 33.48 1.55
N THR A 275 -17.30 34.07 2.54
CA THR A 275 -16.67 35.40 2.41
C THR A 275 -15.21 35.36 2.84
N TYR A 276 -14.40 36.16 2.15
CA TYR A 276 -12.95 36.20 2.29
C TYR A 276 -12.49 37.64 2.41
N ALA A 277 -11.52 37.89 3.29
CA ALA A 277 -10.83 39.18 3.36
C ALA A 277 -9.32 38.98 3.27
N TYR A 278 -8.65 39.95 2.63
CA TYR A 278 -7.22 39.92 2.39
C TYR A 278 -6.55 41.17 2.95
N ASP A 279 -5.29 41.05 3.34
CA ASP A 279 -4.44 42.20 3.64
C ASP A 279 -3.97 42.93 2.36
N ALA A 280 -3.18 44.00 2.52
CA ALA A 280 -2.68 44.77 1.39
C ALA A 280 -1.66 44.02 0.50
N ASN A 281 -1.10 42.91 0.98
CA ASN A 281 -0.17 42.05 0.24
C ASN A 281 -0.89 40.88 -0.45
N GLY A 282 -2.21 40.72 -0.25
CA GLY A 282 -2.99 39.62 -0.79
C GLY A 282 -3.00 38.37 0.08
N ASN A 283 -2.52 38.43 1.33
CA ASN A 283 -2.63 37.30 2.25
C ASN A 283 -4.06 37.23 2.81
N LEU A 284 -4.63 36.04 2.86
CA LEU A 284 -5.97 35.78 3.39
C LEU A 284 -5.98 35.99 4.91
N ILE A 285 -6.75 36.95 5.42
CA ILE A 285 -6.81 37.29 6.86
C ILE A 285 -8.10 36.85 7.52
N LEU A 286 -9.15 36.55 6.75
CA LEU A 286 -10.45 36.12 7.26
C LEU A 286 -11.14 35.18 6.27
N GLU A 287 -11.68 34.10 6.78
CA GLU A 287 -12.67 33.25 6.12
C GLU A 287 -13.92 33.18 7.00
N SER A 288 -15.08 33.22 6.36
CA SER A 288 -16.36 33.11 7.03
C SER A 288 -17.30 32.30 6.18
N TYR A 289 -17.90 31.26 6.77
CA TYR A 289 -18.77 30.31 6.09
C TYR A 289 -20.18 30.42 6.65
N ASP A 290 -21.13 30.74 5.78
CA ASP A 290 -22.57 30.72 6.05
C ASP A 290 -23.17 29.58 5.22
N ASN A 291 -23.33 28.41 5.85
CA ASN A 291 -23.78 27.18 5.21
C ASN A 291 -25.29 27.12 5.00
N ASN A 292 -26.06 28.10 5.52
CA ASN A 292 -27.51 28.13 5.42
C ASN A 292 -28.04 29.35 4.62
N GLY A 293 -27.15 30.26 4.22
CA GLY A 293 -27.44 31.41 3.37
C GLY A 293 -28.23 32.51 4.07
N ASP A 294 -28.28 32.52 5.42
CA ASP A 294 -29.05 33.50 6.19
C ASP A 294 -28.34 34.86 6.38
N GLY A 295 -27.09 34.95 5.90
CA GLY A 295 -26.21 36.10 5.98
C GLY A 295 -25.38 36.17 7.26
N ILE A 296 -25.43 35.15 8.12
CA ILE A 296 -24.66 35.03 9.36
C ILE A 296 -23.72 33.83 9.25
N ALA A 297 -22.44 34.07 9.50
CA ALA A 297 -21.43 33.03 9.52
C ALA A 297 -21.74 31.97 10.59
N ASN A 298 -21.68 30.69 10.23
CA ASN A 298 -21.70 29.58 11.17
C ASN A 298 -20.33 29.32 11.79
N ASN A 299 -19.24 29.69 11.11
CA ASN A 299 -17.89 29.62 11.63
C ASN A 299 -16.98 30.63 10.92
N THR A 300 -15.93 31.08 11.61
CA THR A 300 -14.95 32.03 11.08
C THR A 300 -13.52 31.65 11.44
N ASN A 301 -12.61 31.86 10.50
CA ASN A 301 -11.18 31.63 10.68
C ASN A 301 -10.44 32.95 10.43
N THR A 302 -9.53 33.34 11.31
CA THR A 302 -8.73 34.56 11.16
C THR A 302 -7.25 34.22 11.12
N TYR A 303 -6.48 34.91 10.26
CA TYR A 303 -5.07 34.66 10.06
C TYR A 303 -4.26 35.96 10.21
N ILE A 304 -3.09 35.86 10.85
CA ILE A 304 -2.18 36.98 11.07
C ILE A 304 -0.82 36.62 10.50
N TYR A 305 -0.22 37.57 9.77
CA TYR A 305 1.08 37.42 9.12
C TYR A 305 2.06 38.47 9.65
N ASP A 306 3.35 38.13 9.61
CA ASP A 306 4.42 39.09 9.84
C ASP A 306 4.70 39.96 8.59
N ALA A 307 5.70 40.84 8.69
CA ALA A 307 6.08 41.71 7.58
C ALA A 307 6.70 40.98 6.38
N ASN A 308 7.11 39.72 6.54
CA ASN A 308 7.70 38.89 5.49
C ASN A 308 6.67 37.96 4.82
N GLY A 309 5.41 38.01 5.25
CA GLY A 309 4.33 37.15 4.78
C GLY A 309 4.31 35.77 5.44
N ASP A 310 5.08 35.56 6.51
CA ASP A 310 5.03 34.32 7.27
C ASP A 310 3.87 34.39 8.26
N ARG A 311 3.01 33.36 8.27
CA ARG A 311 1.82 33.30 9.14
C ARG A 311 2.26 33.10 10.57
N VAL A 312 1.94 34.04 11.46
CA VAL A 312 2.32 34.02 12.88
C VAL A 312 1.20 33.58 13.81
N SER A 313 -0.05 33.61 13.36
CA SER A 313 -1.18 33.10 14.13
C SER A 313 -2.36 32.74 13.23
N GLU A 314 -3.13 31.75 13.67
CA GLU A 314 -4.46 31.41 13.15
C GLU A 314 -5.41 31.17 14.31
N SER A 315 -6.66 31.60 14.16
CA SER A 315 -7.68 31.47 15.20
C SER A 315 -9.01 31.04 14.60
N TYR A 316 -9.70 30.14 15.29
CA TYR A 316 -10.92 29.48 14.83
C TYR A 316 -12.07 29.76 15.80
N ASP A 317 -13.18 30.27 15.29
CA ASP A 317 -14.49 30.28 15.92
C ASP A 317 -15.35 29.28 15.14
N ASN A 318 -15.48 28.05 15.66
CA ASN A 318 -16.11 26.94 14.96
C ASN A 318 -17.63 26.95 15.07
N ASN A 319 -18.19 27.78 15.96
CA ASN A 319 -19.61 27.80 16.27
C ASN A 319 -20.29 29.12 15.86
N GLY A 320 -19.50 30.11 15.44
CA GLY A 320 -19.96 31.38 14.89
C GLY A 320 -20.51 32.34 15.95
N ASP A 321 -20.21 32.13 17.24
CA ASP A 321 -20.67 32.99 18.33
C ASP A 321 -19.82 34.27 18.50
N GLY A 322 -18.74 34.39 17.71
CA GLY A 322 -17.80 35.51 17.73
C GLY A 322 -16.71 35.38 18.80
N ILE A 323 -16.65 34.26 19.51
CA ILE A 323 -15.59 33.92 20.46
C ILE A 323 -14.69 32.87 19.80
N VAL A 324 -13.39 33.12 19.84
CA VAL A 324 -12.40 32.16 19.35
C VAL A 324 -12.40 30.94 20.26
N ASP A 325 -12.51 29.76 19.67
CA ASP A 325 -12.41 28.47 20.36
C ASP A 325 -10.95 27.97 20.45
N LYS A 326 -10.14 28.24 19.41
CA LYS A 326 -8.79 27.67 19.27
C LYS A 326 -7.83 28.63 18.59
N ILE A 327 -6.58 28.69 19.04
CA ILE A 327 -5.52 29.51 18.48
C ILE A 327 -4.27 28.67 18.21
N TYR A 328 -3.64 28.87 17.06
CA TYR A 328 -2.26 28.46 16.83
C TYR A 328 -1.36 29.69 16.73
N THR A 329 -0.12 29.53 17.21
CA THR A 329 0.92 30.56 17.15
C THR A 329 2.18 29.99 16.53
N TYR A 330 2.81 30.74 15.62
CA TYR A 330 4.04 30.34 14.95
C TYR A 330 5.12 31.40 15.15
N SER A 331 6.39 30.98 15.15
CA SER A 331 7.52 31.90 15.09
C SER A 331 8.61 31.38 14.17
N TYR A 332 9.32 32.28 13.51
CA TYR A 332 10.35 31.96 12.54
C TYR A 332 11.65 32.67 12.88
N ASN A 333 12.79 32.07 12.49
CA ASN A 333 14.08 32.75 12.57
C ASN A 333 14.31 33.67 11.35
N ALA A 334 15.45 34.35 11.31
CA ALA A 334 15.81 35.26 10.20
C ALA A 334 15.99 34.56 8.84
N ALA A 335 16.21 33.25 8.81
CA ALA A 335 16.28 32.42 7.60
C ALA A 335 14.89 31.90 7.18
N ARG A 336 13.82 32.27 7.89
CA ARG A 336 12.43 31.82 7.69
C ARG A 336 12.19 30.35 8.01
N ASN A 337 13.07 29.71 8.80
CA ASN A 337 12.79 28.39 9.35
C ASN A 337 11.85 28.52 10.55
N LEU A 338 10.84 27.64 10.63
CA LEU A 338 9.92 27.56 11.75
C LEU A 338 10.68 27.22 13.03
N THR A 339 10.52 28.02 14.08
CA THR A 339 11.22 27.88 15.37
C THR A 339 10.28 27.57 16.53
N TYR A 340 8.99 27.83 16.37
CA TYR A 340 7.99 27.61 17.42
C TYR A 340 6.63 27.34 16.81
N VAL A 341 5.92 26.38 17.40
CA VAL A 341 4.48 26.13 17.21
C VAL A 341 3.86 26.06 18.60
N GLY A 342 2.81 26.83 18.85
CA GLY A 342 1.97 26.73 20.05
C GLY A 342 0.52 26.49 19.66
N ILE A 343 -0.17 25.63 20.39
CA ILE A 343 -1.59 25.34 20.23
C ILE A 343 -2.29 25.65 21.55
N ASP A 344 -3.30 26.51 21.49
CA ASP A 344 -4.19 26.88 22.58
C ASP A 344 -5.59 26.40 22.20
N TYR A 345 -6.05 25.32 22.82
CA TYR A 345 -7.31 24.65 22.52
C TYR A 345 -8.53 25.32 23.15
N ASN A 346 -8.31 26.29 24.04
CA ASN A 346 -9.36 26.96 24.78
C ASN A 346 -9.38 28.50 24.57
N ALA A 347 -8.42 29.00 23.77
CA ALA A 347 -8.22 30.38 23.41
C ALA A 347 -8.01 31.34 24.60
N ASP A 348 -7.44 30.86 25.71
CA ASP A 348 -7.15 31.68 26.89
C ASP A 348 -5.86 32.52 26.78
N GLY A 349 -5.12 32.33 25.68
CA GLY A 349 -3.86 33.01 25.36
C GLY A 349 -2.62 32.29 25.85
N GLN A 350 -2.75 31.10 26.42
CA GLN A 350 -1.63 30.21 26.76
C GLN A 350 -1.68 28.95 25.92
N ALA A 351 -0.52 28.54 25.40
CA ALA A 351 -0.44 27.30 24.65
C ALA A 351 -0.55 26.11 25.61
N ASP A 352 -1.55 25.25 25.40
CA ASP A 352 -1.68 23.93 26.06
C ASP A 352 -0.67 22.91 25.52
N TYR A 353 -0.14 23.17 24.31
CA TYR A 353 0.87 22.36 23.66
C TYR A 353 1.84 23.27 22.91
N SER A 354 3.15 23.02 23.00
CA SER A 354 4.12 23.73 22.17
C SER A 354 5.30 22.88 21.73
N SER A 355 5.88 23.25 20.60
CA SER A 355 7.08 22.64 20.03
C SER A 355 8.05 23.73 19.60
N THR A 356 9.30 23.61 20.02
CA THR A 356 10.39 24.54 19.68
C THR A 356 11.45 23.83 18.84
N TYR A 357 11.85 24.47 17.73
CA TYR A 357 12.78 23.93 16.75
C TYR A 357 14.06 24.77 16.72
N THR A 358 15.21 24.13 16.87
CA THR A 358 16.52 24.80 16.85
C THR A 358 17.33 24.38 15.64
N TYR A 359 18.05 25.30 15.02
CA TYR A 359 18.87 25.05 13.84
C TYR A 359 20.31 25.49 14.05
N ASN A 360 21.26 24.83 13.39
CA ASN A 360 22.65 25.27 13.33
C ASN A 360 22.87 26.37 12.27
N ALA A 361 24.13 26.82 12.15
CA ALA A 361 24.53 27.86 11.20
C ALA A 361 24.44 27.44 9.72
N GLN A 362 24.26 26.15 9.43
CA GLN A 362 24.02 25.60 8.09
C GLN A 362 22.53 25.32 7.84
N GLU A 363 21.64 25.86 8.70
CA GLU A 363 20.19 25.71 8.60
C GLU A 363 19.70 24.26 8.72
N LYS A 364 20.50 23.37 9.32
CA LYS A 364 20.07 22.01 9.68
C LYS A 364 19.47 22.00 11.08
N LEU A 365 18.35 21.31 11.23
CA LEU A 365 17.62 21.14 12.49
C LEU A 365 18.50 20.38 13.49
N THR A 366 18.79 20.98 14.64
CA THR A 366 19.62 20.39 15.70
C THR A 366 18.81 19.91 16.90
N SER A 367 17.61 20.45 17.13
CA SER A 367 16.75 19.92 18.17
C SER A 367 15.28 20.25 17.98
N ILE A 368 14.43 19.40 18.55
CA ILE A 368 12.98 19.61 18.72
C ILE A 368 12.70 19.40 20.21
N ALA A 369 12.15 20.42 20.86
CA ALA A 369 11.74 20.36 22.26
C ALA A 369 10.22 20.53 22.35
N VAL A 370 9.53 19.60 23.01
CA VAL A 370 8.07 19.57 23.10
C VAL A 370 7.65 19.76 24.56
N ASP A 371 6.69 20.66 24.76
CA ASP A 371 5.92 20.82 25.99
C ASP A 371 4.48 20.40 25.65
N SER A 372 4.09 19.21 26.10
CA SER A 372 2.83 18.58 25.69
C SER A 372 1.65 18.99 26.57
N ASN A 373 1.91 19.65 27.70
CA ASN A 373 0.92 19.99 28.70
C ASN A 373 0.80 21.51 28.94
N GLY A 374 1.66 22.30 28.32
CA GLY A 374 1.65 23.76 28.35
C GLY A 374 2.19 24.37 29.64
N ASP A 375 2.88 23.59 30.50
CA ASP A 375 3.40 24.07 31.78
C ASP A 375 4.72 24.85 31.67
N GLY A 376 5.29 24.91 30.46
CA GLY A 376 6.55 25.58 30.13
C GLY A 376 7.80 24.72 30.36
N SER A 377 7.64 23.48 30.82
CA SER A 377 8.71 22.49 30.93
C SER A 377 8.76 21.63 29.66
N ILE A 378 9.96 21.21 29.30
CA ILE A 378 10.11 20.29 28.17
C ILE A 378 9.78 18.88 28.67
N ASP A 379 8.74 18.28 28.10
CA ASP A 379 8.34 16.89 28.33
C ASP A 379 9.14 15.92 27.46
N SER A 380 9.61 16.36 26.28
CA SER A 380 10.51 15.57 25.44
C SER A 380 11.44 16.40 24.59
N LEU A 381 12.66 15.90 24.38
CA LEU A 381 13.71 16.55 23.61
C LEU A 381 14.37 15.56 22.65
N THR A 382 14.36 15.90 21.37
CA THR A 382 15.12 15.19 20.34
C THR A 382 16.28 16.08 19.89
N ASN A 383 17.50 15.56 19.86
CA ASN A 383 18.67 16.27 19.31
C ASN A 383 19.28 15.56 18.11
N TYR A 384 19.83 16.35 17.20
CA TYR A 384 20.52 15.90 15.99
C TYR A 384 21.92 16.50 15.92
N THR A 385 22.91 15.70 15.56
CA THR A 385 24.26 16.17 15.25
C THR A 385 24.64 15.86 13.81
N TYR A 386 25.59 16.62 13.26
CA TYR A 386 26.02 16.50 11.87
C TYR A 386 27.54 16.63 11.74
N ASP A 387 28.10 15.96 10.74
CA ASP A 387 29.49 16.16 10.33
C ASP A 387 29.66 17.44 9.49
N ALA A 388 30.91 17.73 9.09
CA ALA A 388 31.24 18.91 8.29
C ALA A 388 30.71 18.85 6.84
N LYS A 389 30.30 17.67 6.34
CA LYS A 389 29.66 17.49 5.03
C LYS A 389 28.14 17.61 5.09
N GLY A 390 27.56 17.66 6.31
CA GLY A 390 26.13 17.73 6.55
C GLY A 390 25.45 16.37 6.69
N ASN A 391 26.23 15.27 6.79
CA ASN A 391 25.68 13.96 7.12
C ASN A 391 25.32 13.94 8.61
N LYS A 392 24.17 13.35 8.95
CA LYS A 392 23.72 13.23 10.33
C LYS A 392 24.61 12.24 11.07
N THR A 393 25.22 12.63 12.18
CA THR A 393 26.15 11.80 12.96
C THR A 393 25.51 11.19 14.20
N SER A 394 24.44 11.78 14.74
CA SER A 394 23.68 11.17 15.82
C SER A 394 22.28 11.74 15.95
N GLU A 395 21.44 10.95 16.61
CA GLU A 395 20.11 11.27 17.11
C GLU A 395 20.05 10.89 18.58
N SER A 396 19.54 11.75 19.44
CA SER A 396 19.30 11.43 20.83
C SER A 396 17.87 11.79 21.21
N TYR A 397 17.17 10.87 21.87
CA TYR A 397 15.79 11.01 22.27
C TYR A 397 15.69 10.97 23.78
N ASP A 398 15.20 12.05 24.37
CA ASP A 398 14.80 12.17 25.77
C ASP A 398 13.27 12.29 25.76
N HIS A 399 12.56 11.18 25.95
CA HIS A 399 11.10 11.10 25.89
C HIS A 399 10.44 11.54 27.19
N ASN A 400 11.21 11.63 28.27
CA ASN A 400 10.71 11.93 29.60
C ASN A 400 11.06 13.35 30.08
N GLY A 401 11.90 14.06 29.31
CA GLY A 401 12.28 15.46 29.53
C GLY A 401 13.26 15.65 30.69
N ASP A 402 13.93 14.61 31.18
CA ASP A 402 14.83 14.68 32.33
C ASP A 402 16.24 15.22 31.99
N GLY A 403 16.50 15.46 30.69
CA GLY A 403 17.75 15.97 30.14
C GLY A 403 18.78 14.88 29.85
N GLN A 404 18.46 13.61 30.07
CA GLN A 404 19.24 12.46 29.63
C GLN A 404 18.54 11.79 28.46
N ALA A 405 19.32 11.41 27.45
CA ALA A 405 18.75 10.66 26.34
C ALA A 405 18.37 9.27 26.84
N ASP A 406 17.14 8.83 26.61
CA ASP A 406 16.70 7.45 26.78
C ASP A 406 17.23 6.56 25.65
N LYS A 407 17.44 7.15 24.45
CA LYS A 407 17.93 6.45 23.27
C LYS A 407 18.90 7.30 22.47
N ILE A 408 20.00 6.72 22.03
CA ILE A 408 20.98 7.36 21.15
C ILE A 408 21.22 6.48 19.93
N VAL A 409 21.08 7.05 18.73
CA VAL A 409 21.48 6.42 17.48
C VAL A 409 22.66 7.21 16.92
N SER A 410 23.78 6.57 16.64
CA SER A 410 24.96 7.23 16.05
C SER A 410 25.30 6.63 14.69
N TYR A 411 25.75 7.48 13.78
CA TYR A 411 26.07 7.16 12.39
C TYR A 411 27.53 7.53 12.12
N THR A 412 28.29 6.57 11.60
CA THR A 412 29.69 6.78 11.23
C THR A 412 29.84 6.66 9.73
N TYR A 413 30.66 7.54 9.14
CA TYR A 413 30.92 7.56 7.69
C TYR A 413 32.41 7.44 7.40
N ASP A 414 32.73 6.89 6.24
CA ASP A 414 34.09 6.93 5.70
C ASP A 414 34.44 8.30 5.07
N LEU A 415 35.67 8.43 4.55
CA LEU A 415 36.13 9.64 3.88
C LEU A 415 35.39 9.96 2.57
N ASN A 416 34.78 8.96 1.92
CA ASN A 416 34.00 9.11 0.70
C ASN A 416 32.54 9.51 1.01
N GLY A 417 32.09 9.34 2.26
CA GLY A 417 30.73 9.63 2.70
C GLY A 417 29.82 8.39 2.73
N ASN A 418 30.38 7.19 2.60
CA ASN A 418 29.61 5.95 2.77
C ASN A 418 29.39 5.69 4.27
N LEU A 419 28.19 5.27 4.64
CA LEU A 419 27.84 4.92 6.03
C LEU A 419 28.54 3.62 6.42
N THR A 420 29.45 3.65 7.37
CA THR A 420 30.25 2.48 7.80
C THR A 420 29.71 1.81 9.06
N SER A 421 28.96 2.52 9.89
CA SER A 421 28.25 1.89 11.01
C SER A 421 27.07 2.71 11.50
N VAL A 422 26.09 2.00 12.06
CA VAL A 422 25.00 2.54 12.86
C VAL A 422 25.05 1.86 14.22
N THR A 423 25.19 2.64 15.28
CA THR A 423 25.13 2.15 16.65
C THR A 423 23.87 2.63 17.32
N THR A 424 23.11 1.74 17.95
CA THR A 424 21.92 2.08 18.72
C THR A 424 22.17 1.73 20.18
N ASP A 425 21.99 2.71 21.04
CA ASP A 425 21.92 2.62 22.48
C ASP A 425 20.45 2.88 22.85
N ASN A 426 19.71 1.84 23.24
CA ASN A 426 18.28 1.92 23.54
C ASN A 426 18.01 2.32 24.99
N ASN A 427 19.04 2.40 25.82
CA ASN A 427 18.91 2.68 27.25
C ASN A 427 19.59 4.01 27.66
N GLY A 428 20.34 4.63 26.74
CA GLY A 428 20.93 5.94 26.91
C GLY A 428 22.21 5.98 27.75
N ASP A 429 22.79 4.82 28.09
CA ASP A 429 23.98 4.74 28.95
C ASP A 429 25.30 5.07 28.24
N GLY A 430 25.25 5.34 26.93
CA GLY A 430 26.36 5.66 26.07
C GLY A 430 27.10 4.44 25.51
N GLN A 431 26.62 3.23 25.76
CA GLN A 431 27.11 2.00 25.14
C GLN A 431 26.12 1.52 24.08
N ALA A 432 26.65 1.03 22.97
CA ALA A 432 25.81 0.50 21.91
C ALA A 432 25.24 -0.85 22.35
N ASP A 433 23.90 -0.95 22.42
CA ASP A 433 23.19 -2.22 22.56
C ASP A 433 23.14 -2.98 21.22
N LYS A 434 23.22 -2.25 20.11
CA LYS A 434 23.22 -2.80 18.75
C LYS A 434 24.20 -2.05 17.87
N VAL A 435 24.99 -2.78 17.09
CA VAL A 435 25.92 -2.25 16.11
C VAL A 435 25.66 -2.93 14.76
N VAL A 436 25.35 -2.13 13.74
CA VAL A 436 25.35 -2.56 12.35
C VAL A 436 26.57 -1.95 11.68
N SER A 437 27.40 -2.77 11.05
CA SER A 437 28.62 -2.31 10.37
C SER A 437 28.56 -2.64 8.88
N TYR A 438 29.13 -1.76 8.06
CA TYR A 438 29.19 -1.89 6.60
C TYR A 438 30.63 -1.71 6.12
N THR A 439 31.03 -2.52 5.14
CA THR A 439 32.31 -2.35 4.45
C THR A 439 32.08 -2.12 2.96
N TYR A 440 33.01 -1.42 2.32
CA TYR A 440 32.92 -1.05 0.92
C TYR A 440 34.24 -1.31 0.21
N ASP A 441 34.17 -1.64 -1.08
CA ASP A 441 35.35 -1.66 -1.95
C ASP A 441 35.78 -0.24 -2.37
N ALA A 442 36.88 -0.15 -3.11
CA ALA A 442 37.42 1.14 -3.57
C ALA A 442 36.52 1.90 -4.57
N LYS A 443 35.51 1.24 -5.14
CA LYS A 443 34.53 1.84 -6.05
C LYS A 443 33.24 2.27 -5.32
N GLY A 444 33.08 1.89 -4.06
CA GLY A 444 31.89 2.20 -3.26
C GLY A 444 30.84 1.09 -3.25
N ASN A 445 31.14 -0.11 -3.75
CA ASN A 445 30.21 -1.25 -3.64
C ASN A 445 30.29 -1.81 -2.22
N LYS A 446 29.13 -2.03 -1.57
CA LYS A 446 29.06 -2.61 -0.22
C LYS A 446 29.53 -4.06 -0.26
N THR A 447 30.68 -4.36 0.36
CA THR A 447 31.31 -5.69 0.35
C THR A 447 30.90 -6.55 1.54
N SER A 448 30.43 -5.96 2.62
CA SER A 448 29.83 -6.72 3.72
C SER A 448 28.89 -5.85 4.54
N GLU A 449 27.98 -6.51 5.24
CA GLU A 449 27.25 -5.95 6.36
C GLU A 449 27.20 -6.95 7.50
N SER A 450 27.29 -6.47 8.73
CA SER A 450 27.29 -7.31 9.92
C SER A 450 26.41 -6.71 11.01
N TYR A 451 25.70 -7.58 11.72
CA TYR A 451 24.76 -7.23 12.77
C TYR A 451 25.26 -7.83 14.08
N ASP A 452 25.58 -6.96 15.02
CA ASP A 452 25.80 -7.25 16.43
C ASP A 452 24.58 -6.68 17.16
N ASN A 453 23.58 -7.52 17.45
CA ASN A 453 22.31 -7.09 18.03
C ASN A 453 22.34 -7.01 19.55
N ASN A 454 23.41 -7.50 20.19
CA ASN A 454 23.54 -7.52 21.64
C ASN A 454 24.63 -6.55 22.17
N GLY A 455 25.41 -5.95 21.27
CA GLY A 455 26.43 -4.94 21.56
C GLY A 455 27.73 -5.51 22.14
N ASP A 456 27.96 -6.83 22.07
CA ASP A 456 29.13 -7.50 22.65
C ASP A 456 30.39 -7.40 21.78
N GLY A 457 30.26 -6.83 20.59
CA GLY A 457 31.33 -6.65 19.61
C GLY A 457 31.58 -7.87 18.72
N GLN A 458 30.73 -8.90 18.78
CA GLN A 458 30.68 -10.01 17.83
C GLN A 458 29.39 -9.90 17.02
N ALA A 459 29.51 -9.96 15.70
CA ALA A 459 28.33 -10.01 14.86
C ALA A 459 27.71 -11.40 14.93
N GLU A 460 26.41 -11.50 15.20
CA GLU A 460 25.67 -12.77 15.09
C GLU A 460 25.24 -13.07 13.66
N ARG A 461 25.27 -12.06 12.78
CA ARG A 461 24.97 -12.25 11.37
C ARG A 461 25.90 -11.43 10.50
N ILE A 462 26.46 -12.05 9.46
CA ILE A 462 27.33 -11.40 8.48
C ILE A 462 26.85 -11.75 7.08
N THR A 463 26.61 -10.74 6.25
CA THR A 463 26.37 -10.90 4.82
C THR A 463 27.58 -10.35 4.07
N ASN A 464 28.20 -11.16 3.21
CA ASN A 464 29.29 -10.71 2.34
C ASN A 464 28.85 -10.66 0.88
N TYR A 465 29.35 -9.66 0.16
CA TYR A 465 29.09 -9.43 -1.25
C TYR A 465 30.43 -9.39 -1.99
N THR A 466 30.54 -10.16 -3.08
CA THR A 466 31.73 -10.13 -3.95
C THR A 466 31.36 -9.58 -5.31
N PHE A 467 32.22 -8.74 -5.90
CA PHE A 467 31.95 -8.12 -7.20
C PHE A 467 33.04 -8.46 -8.21
N ASP A 468 32.68 -8.45 -9.50
CA ASP A 468 33.65 -8.54 -10.58
C ASP A 468 34.36 -7.19 -10.85
N ALA A 469 35.21 -7.18 -11.89
CA ALA A 469 35.95 -5.98 -12.29
C ALA A 469 35.07 -4.84 -12.82
N TYR A 470 33.79 -5.09 -13.14
CA TYR A 470 32.81 -4.13 -13.63
C TYR A 470 31.78 -3.72 -12.57
N SER A 471 31.90 -4.25 -11.35
CA SER A 471 30.96 -4.03 -10.24
C SER A 471 29.63 -4.80 -10.34
N ASN A 472 29.60 -5.87 -11.14
CA ASN A 472 28.50 -6.84 -11.08
C ASN A 472 28.66 -7.75 -9.87
N LEU A 473 27.57 -8.10 -9.18
CA LEU A 473 27.60 -8.98 -8.02
C LEU A 473 27.91 -10.42 -8.46
N THR A 474 28.94 -11.04 -7.92
CA THR A 474 29.36 -12.40 -8.30
C THR A 474 28.97 -13.43 -7.26
N SER A 475 28.81 -13.01 -6.00
CA SER A 475 28.20 -13.84 -4.97
C SER A 475 27.70 -13.03 -3.79
N ILE A 476 26.66 -13.55 -3.14
CA ILE A 476 26.23 -13.17 -1.80
C ILE A 476 26.44 -14.39 -0.91
N SER A 477 26.98 -14.18 0.28
CA SER A 477 27.09 -15.23 1.28
C SER A 477 26.46 -14.78 2.60
N TYR A 478 25.57 -15.60 3.15
CA TYR A 478 24.93 -15.38 4.45
C TYR A 478 25.57 -16.29 5.48
N ASP A 479 26.10 -15.68 6.53
CA ASP A 479 26.53 -16.29 7.79
C ASP A 479 25.50 -15.88 8.86
N TYR A 480 24.57 -16.78 9.19
CA TYR A 480 23.44 -16.55 10.08
C TYR A 480 23.77 -16.77 11.55
N ASP A 481 24.88 -17.43 11.86
CA ASP A 481 25.28 -17.72 13.24
C ASP A 481 26.53 -16.92 13.70
N GLY A 482 27.11 -16.13 12.79
CA GLY A 482 28.22 -15.21 13.05
C GLY A 482 29.56 -15.91 13.22
N ASN A 483 29.67 -17.19 12.84
CA ASN A 483 30.87 -17.99 13.08
C ASN A 483 32.01 -17.71 12.06
N GLY A 484 31.73 -16.91 11.02
CA GLY A 484 32.66 -16.55 9.95
C GLY A 484 32.60 -17.46 8.71
N GLU A 485 31.76 -18.49 8.70
CA GLU A 485 31.48 -19.39 7.57
C GLU A 485 30.04 -19.20 7.12
N ALA A 486 29.82 -19.09 5.81
CA ALA A 486 28.48 -18.87 5.27
C ALA A 486 27.68 -20.18 5.13
N GLU A 487 26.45 -20.22 5.64
CA GLU A 487 25.52 -21.33 5.43
C GLU A 487 24.91 -21.30 4.04
N THR A 488 24.67 -20.11 3.49
CA THR A 488 24.08 -19.94 2.15
C THR A 488 25.00 -19.09 1.30
N ILE A 489 25.31 -19.56 0.09
CA ILE A 489 26.10 -18.81 -0.88
C ILE A 489 25.37 -18.81 -2.21
N THR A 490 24.85 -17.65 -2.61
CA THR A 490 24.30 -17.42 -3.94
C THR A 490 25.42 -16.97 -4.85
N LYS A 491 25.60 -17.61 -6.00
CA LYS A 491 26.63 -17.24 -6.99
C LYS A 491 25.97 -16.87 -8.31
N TYR A 492 26.39 -15.73 -8.84
CA TYR A 492 25.89 -15.20 -10.09
C TYR A 492 26.95 -15.36 -11.17
N SER A 493 26.53 -15.73 -12.38
CA SER A 493 27.42 -15.91 -13.53
C SER A 493 26.76 -15.31 -14.76
N TYR A 494 27.49 -14.42 -15.43
CA TYR A 494 26.92 -13.57 -16.47
C TYR A 494 27.37 -14.04 -17.88
N GLY A 495 26.45 -14.66 -18.64
CA GLY A 495 26.59 -14.99 -20.08
C GLY A 495 25.98 -16.33 -20.59
N ARG A 496 25.03 -16.23 -21.55
CA ARG A 496 24.37 -17.21 -22.46
C ARG A 496 23.85 -18.58 -21.94
N THR A 497 22.53 -18.74 -22.14
CA THR A 497 21.66 -19.95 -22.14
C THR A 497 21.31 -20.58 -20.79
N SER A 498 20.03 -20.42 -20.43
CA SER A 498 19.26 -20.99 -19.30
C SER A 498 19.76 -20.67 -17.89
N ALA A 499 18.90 -20.03 -17.09
CA ALA A 499 18.99 -20.07 -15.64
C ALA A 499 18.30 -21.36 -15.16
N SER A 500 18.96 -22.11 -14.29
CA SER A 500 18.43 -23.30 -13.64
C SER A 500 18.66 -23.15 -12.15
N TYR A 501 17.61 -23.35 -11.36
CA TYR A 501 17.66 -23.41 -9.90
C TYR A 501 17.57 -24.88 -9.45
N SER A 502 18.26 -25.23 -8.36
CA SER A 502 17.98 -26.44 -7.56
C SER A 502 18.26 -26.09 -6.08
N ASP A 503 17.53 -26.60 -5.08
CA ASP A 503 16.80 -27.87 -4.99
C ASP A 503 15.34 -27.70 -4.52
N ALA A 504 14.36 -28.05 -5.38
CA ALA A 504 13.13 -28.81 -5.07
C ALA A 504 12.07 -28.80 -6.20
N GLY A 505 12.22 -28.02 -7.28
CA GLY A 505 11.32 -28.01 -8.45
C GLY A 505 11.66 -26.87 -9.43
N VAL A 506 11.20 -26.94 -10.69
CA VAL A 506 11.41 -25.97 -11.77
C VAL A 506 10.05 -25.50 -12.30
N THR A 507 9.81 -24.19 -12.38
CA THR A 507 8.61 -23.61 -13.04
C THR A 507 9.03 -22.72 -14.20
N THR A 508 8.39 -22.89 -15.37
CA THR A 508 8.64 -22.11 -16.60
C THR A 508 7.42 -21.28 -16.96
N TYR A 509 7.60 -19.99 -17.21
CA TYR A 509 6.54 -19.06 -17.63
C TYR A 509 6.65 -18.74 -19.14
N ILE A 510 5.52 -18.68 -19.84
CA ILE A 510 5.42 -18.41 -21.29
C ILE A 510 4.43 -17.26 -21.50
N TYR A 511 4.85 -16.21 -22.20
CA TYR A 511 4.07 -15.00 -22.46
C TYR A 511 3.73 -14.84 -23.95
N ASN A 512 2.69 -14.07 -24.27
CA ASN A 512 2.40 -13.61 -25.63
C ASN A 512 3.15 -12.32 -25.98
N VAL A 513 3.02 -11.89 -27.23
CA VAL A 513 3.66 -10.68 -27.79
C VAL A 513 3.22 -9.37 -27.12
N ASN A 514 2.11 -9.36 -26.41
CA ASN A 514 1.60 -8.22 -25.65
C ASN A 514 2.00 -8.28 -24.16
N GLY A 515 2.88 -9.22 -23.78
CA GLY A 515 3.34 -9.41 -22.40
C GLY A 515 2.33 -10.13 -21.49
N GLN A 516 1.25 -10.68 -22.06
CA GLN A 516 0.24 -11.38 -21.28
C GLN A 516 0.65 -12.84 -21.08
N LEU A 517 0.56 -13.35 -19.86
CA LEU A 517 0.93 -14.72 -19.52
C LEU A 517 0.02 -15.69 -20.28
N LEU A 518 0.60 -16.62 -21.04
CA LEU A 518 -0.13 -17.65 -21.79
C LEU A 518 -0.07 -19.00 -21.09
N SER A 519 1.06 -19.35 -20.46
CA SER A 519 1.21 -20.66 -19.82
C SER A 519 2.25 -20.67 -18.69
N GLU A 520 1.95 -21.45 -17.66
CA GLU A 520 2.87 -21.84 -16.58
C GLU A 520 3.11 -23.34 -16.66
N ARG A 521 4.36 -23.80 -16.56
CA ARG A 521 4.74 -25.22 -16.65
C ARG A 521 5.58 -25.61 -15.46
N ILE A 522 5.10 -26.53 -14.64
CA ILE A 522 5.70 -26.89 -13.35
C ILE A 522 6.30 -28.30 -13.45
N ASP A 523 7.56 -28.45 -13.08
CA ASP A 523 8.32 -29.70 -12.86
C ASP A 523 8.69 -29.76 -11.37
N GLN A 524 7.87 -30.42 -10.57
CA GLN A 524 7.97 -30.43 -9.11
C GLN A 524 9.14 -31.25 -8.57
N ASN A 525 9.84 -32.03 -9.40
CA ASN A 525 10.90 -32.94 -8.95
C ASN A 525 12.23 -32.72 -9.69
N ASN A 526 12.27 -31.74 -10.61
CA ASN A 526 13.40 -31.37 -11.45
C ASN A 526 13.96 -32.56 -12.24
N ASP A 527 13.09 -33.46 -12.69
CA ASP A 527 13.46 -34.61 -13.52
C ASP A 527 13.43 -34.30 -15.03
N GLY A 528 13.03 -33.08 -15.39
CA GLY A 528 12.92 -32.58 -16.75
C GLY A 528 11.58 -32.90 -17.42
N SER A 529 10.63 -33.51 -16.70
CA SER A 529 9.25 -33.69 -17.13
C SER A 529 8.35 -32.65 -16.45
N ILE A 530 7.42 -32.08 -17.22
CA ILE A 530 6.44 -31.15 -16.69
C ILE A 530 5.34 -31.97 -16.02
N ASP A 531 5.12 -31.74 -14.73
CA ASP A 531 4.10 -32.36 -13.90
C ASP A 531 2.74 -31.65 -14.02
N ALA A 532 2.72 -30.32 -14.16
CA ALA A 532 1.48 -29.54 -14.26
C ALA A 532 1.59 -28.35 -15.23
N ILE A 533 0.47 -27.94 -15.83
CA ILE A 533 0.38 -26.83 -16.78
C ILE A 533 -0.85 -25.96 -16.49
N ALA A 534 -0.67 -24.65 -16.33
CA ALA A 534 -1.76 -23.68 -16.44
C ALA A 534 -1.70 -22.97 -17.80
N ASN A 535 -2.86 -22.71 -18.42
CA ASN A 535 -2.99 -21.96 -19.66
C ASN A 535 -4.00 -20.82 -19.51
N TYR A 536 -3.73 -19.68 -20.11
CA TYR A 536 -4.50 -18.45 -19.96
C TYR A 536 -5.02 -17.97 -21.32
N SER A 537 -6.23 -17.41 -21.38
CA SER A 537 -6.85 -16.91 -22.63
C SER A 537 -7.50 -15.56 -22.42
N TYR A 538 -7.42 -14.69 -23.42
CA TYR A 538 -7.82 -13.28 -23.34
C TYR A 538 -8.84 -12.91 -24.43
N ASN A 539 -9.69 -11.91 -24.19
CA ASN A 539 -10.61 -11.34 -25.19
C ASN A 539 -9.89 -10.37 -26.14
N THR A 540 -10.62 -9.82 -27.11
CA THR A 540 -10.10 -8.84 -28.09
C THR A 540 -9.63 -7.54 -27.46
N ASP A 541 -10.14 -7.21 -26.28
CA ASP A 541 -9.77 -6.02 -25.51
C ASP A 541 -8.60 -6.31 -24.56
N GLY A 542 -8.03 -7.52 -24.62
CA GLY A 542 -6.88 -7.94 -23.82
C GLY A 542 -7.21 -8.36 -22.38
N GLN A 543 -8.48 -8.53 -22.03
CA GLN A 543 -8.90 -8.95 -20.68
C GLN A 543 -8.88 -10.48 -20.56
N LEU A 544 -8.40 -11.01 -19.44
CA LEU A 544 -8.33 -12.46 -19.19
C LEU A 544 -9.75 -13.03 -19.12
N ILE A 545 -10.07 -14.05 -19.91
CA ILE A 545 -11.38 -14.73 -19.91
C ILE A 545 -11.32 -16.07 -19.18
N THR A 546 -10.26 -16.86 -19.39
CA THR A 546 -10.15 -18.20 -18.78
C THR A 546 -8.74 -18.56 -18.33
N LYS A 547 -8.64 -19.28 -17.22
CA LYS A 547 -7.45 -20.02 -16.76
C LYS A 547 -7.80 -21.51 -16.72
N ASN A 548 -7.05 -22.33 -17.46
CA ASN A 548 -7.23 -23.78 -17.54
C ASN A 548 -6.03 -24.46 -16.90
N PHE A 549 -6.25 -25.26 -15.87
CA PHE A 549 -5.20 -25.94 -15.12
C PHE A 549 -5.27 -27.45 -15.30
N ASP A 550 -4.15 -28.03 -15.71
CA ASP A 550 -3.90 -29.47 -15.87
C ASP A 550 -2.84 -29.85 -14.82
N ASN A 551 -3.27 -30.52 -13.74
CA ASN A 551 -2.46 -30.80 -12.56
C ASN A 551 -1.47 -31.95 -12.75
N ASN A 552 -1.65 -32.75 -13.80
CA ASN A 552 -0.89 -33.98 -14.01
C ASN A 552 -0.26 -34.07 -15.43
N ASN A 553 -0.44 -33.01 -16.22
CA ASN A 553 0.02 -32.84 -17.59
C ASN A 553 -0.41 -34.02 -18.51
N ASP A 554 -1.62 -34.55 -18.31
CA ASP A 554 -2.21 -35.60 -19.16
C ASP A 554 -2.96 -35.05 -20.38
N SER A 555 -2.91 -33.73 -20.57
CA SER A 555 -3.61 -32.96 -21.62
C SER A 555 -5.12 -32.89 -21.45
N ILE A 556 -5.65 -33.25 -20.28
CA ILE A 556 -7.02 -32.98 -19.84
C ILE A 556 -6.95 -31.85 -18.81
N VAL A 557 -7.78 -30.82 -19.02
CA VAL A 557 -7.91 -29.74 -18.05
C VAL A 557 -8.70 -30.26 -16.86
N ASP A 558 -8.12 -30.17 -15.67
CA ASP A 558 -8.73 -30.58 -14.41
C ASP A 558 -9.61 -29.45 -13.83
N GLU A 559 -9.12 -28.21 -13.89
CA GLU A 559 -9.80 -27.04 -13.32
C GLU A 559 -9.90 -25.90 -14.35
N VAL A 560 -11.05 -25.24 -14.40
CA VAL A 560 -11.29 -24.07 -15.25
C VAL A 560 -11.78 -22.90 -14.40
N THR A 561 -11.07 -21.78 -14.46
CA THR A 561 -11.53 -20.50 -13.93
C THR A 561 -12.01 -19.61 -15.07
N THR A 562 -13.20 -19.04 -14.97
CA THR A 562 -13.79 -18.09 -15.94
C THR A 562 -13.97 -16.72 -15.33
N TYR A 563 -13.61 -15.66 -16.06
CA TYR A 563 -13.65 -14.26 -15.64
C TYR A 563 -14.73 -13.50 -16.44
N ILE A 564 -15.64 -12.80 -15.76
CA ILE A 564 -16.80 -12.14 -16.37
C ILE A 564 -16.74 -10.64 -16.10
N TYR A 565 -16.87 -9.83 -17.17
CA TYR A 565 -16.80 -8.37 -17.11
C TYR A 565 -18.16 -7.73 -17.44
N ASP A 566 -18.41 -6.53 -16.91
CA ASP A 566 -19.56 -5.70 -17.29
C ASP A 566 -19.33 -4.97 -18.63
N ALA A 567 -20.34 -4.23 -19.08
CA ALA A 567 -20.29 -3.47 -20.34
C ALA A 567 -19.25 -2.33 -20.36
N ASN A 568 -18.72 -1.93 -19.20
CA ASN A 568 -17.68 -0.92 -19.06
C ASN A 568 -16.29 -1.56 -18.84
N GLY A 569 -16.19 -2.88 -18.94
CA GLY A 569 -14.94 -3.63 -18.82
C GLY A 569 -14.48 -3.91 -17.38
N LYS A 570 -15.33 -3.74 -16.36
CA LYS A 570 -14.97 -4.08 -14.97
C LYS A 570 -15.27 -5.54 -14.65
N LEU A 571 -14.36 -6.22 -13.95
CA LEU A 571 -14.54 -7.61 -13.55
C LEU A 571 -15.66 -7.70 -12.51
N THR A 572 -16.69 -8.49 -12.81
CA THR A 572 -17.86 -8.66 -11.93
C THR A 572 -17.89 -10.02 -11.25
N SER A 573 -17.31 -11.05 -11.87
CA SER A 573 -17.29 -12.40 -11.29
C SER A 573 -16.12 -13.25 -11.77
N GLU A 574 -15.60 -14.09 -10.88
CA GLU A 574 -14.74 -15.24 -11.19
C GLU A 574 -15.47 -16.52 -10.81
N GLN A 575 -15.49 -17.50 -11.71
CA GLN A 575 -16.19 -18.76 -11.53
C GLN A 575 -15.22 -19.93 -11.71
N ILE A 576 -15.10 -20.79 -10.71
CA ILE A 576 -14.17 -21.93 -10.70
C ILE A 576 -14.97 -23.22 -10.81
N ASP A 577 -14.64 -24.03 -11.82
CA ASP A 577 -15.04 -25.43 -11.98
C ASP A 577 -13.80 -26.30 -11.69
N GLN A 578 -13.71 -26.86 -10.49
CA GLN A 578 -12.52 -27.55 -9.97
C GLN A 578 -12.30 -28.93 -10.58
N ASN A 579 -13.33 -29.49 -11.24
CA ASN A 579 -13.30 -30.84 -11.79
C ASN A 579 -13.65 -30.89 -13.29
N ASN A 580 -13.84 -29.72 -13.90
CA ASN A 580 -14.18 -29.51 -15.30
C ASN A 580 -15.41 -30.33 -15.76
N ASP A 581 -16.41 -30.50 -14.87
CA ASP A 581 -17.65 -31.21 -15.17
C ASP A 581 -18.74 -30.31 -15.78
N GLY A 582 -18.46 -29.01 -15.89
CA GLY A 582 -19.35 -27.97 -16.39
C GLY A 582 -20.24 -27.33 -15.32
N SER A 583 -20.09 -27.73 -14.06
CA SER A 583 -20.71 -27.12 -12.89
C SER A 583 -19.72 -26.18 -12.23
N ILE A 584 -20.17 -25.00 -11.81
CA ILE A 584 -19.32 -24.11 -11.03
C ILE A 584 -19.32 -24.56 -9.57
N ASP A 585 -18.13 -24.80 -9.03
CA ASP A 585 -17.91 -25.22 -7.65
C ASP A 585 -17.69 -24.03 -6.72
N ALA A 586 -17.08 -22.94 -7.20
CA ALA A 586 -16.84 -21.73 -6.40
C ALA A 586 -17.01 -20.44 -7.22
N ILE A 587 -17.44 -19.36 -6.57
CA ILE A 587 -17.70 -18.05 -7.20
C ILE A 587 -17.16 -16.91 -6.34
N ALA A 588 -16.38 -16.02 -6.95
CA ALA A 588 -16.13 -14.68 -6.40
C ALA A 588 -16.97 -13.63 -7.15
N ASN A 589 -17.59 -12.71 -6.42
CA ASN A 589 -18.35 -11.58 -6.96
C ASN A 589 -17.75 -10.25 -6.52
N TYR A 590 -17.66 -9.30 -7.45
CA TYR A 590 -17.03 -7.98 -7.26
C TYR A 590 -18.08 -6.87 -7.36
N ASN A 591 -18.22 -6.04 -6.31
CA ASN A 591 -19.21 -4.96 -6.25
C ASN A 591 -18.56 -3.58 -6.22
N TYR A 592 -19.08 -2.65 -7.01
CA TYR A 592 -18.54 -1.29 -7.14
C TYR A 592 -19.54 -0.23 -6.66
N ASN A 593 -19.04 0.91 -6.16
CA ASN A 593 -19.88 2.07 -5.84
C ASN A 593 -20.22 2.90 -7.11
N THR A 594 -20.96 3.99 -6.93
CA THR A 594 -21.36 4.92 -8.00
C THR A 594 -20.19 5.63 -8.67
N ASP A 595 -19.09 5.83 -7.94
CA ASP A 595 -17.85 6.44 -8.45
C ASP A 595 -16.95 5.40 -9.14
N GLY A 596 -17.36 4.13 -9.09
CA GLY A 596 -16.71 3.03 -9.78
C GLY A 596 -15.57 2.38 -9.01
N GLN A 597 -15.40 2.67 -7.73
CA GLN A 597 -14.42 2.02 -6.85
C GLN A 597 -14.94 0.66 -6.39
N LEU A 598 -14.05 -0.33 -6.26
CA LEU A 598 -14.42 -1.66 -5.75
C LEU A 598 -14.72 -1.52 -4.26
N THR A 599 -15.88 -1.97 -3.82
CA THR A 599 -16.31 -1.84 -2.41
C THR A 599 -16.22 -3.16 -1.67
N THR A 600 -16.62 -4.26 -2.30
CA THR A 600 -16.56 -5.59 -1.70
C THR A 600 -16.24 -6.67 -2.73
N LYS A 601 -15.48 -7.69 -2.31
CA LYS A 601 -15.33 -8.98 -2.98
C LYS A 601 -15.96 -10.06 -2.10
N ASN A 602 -16.92 -10.80 -2.62
CA ASN A 602 -17.64 -11.86 -1.89
C ASN A 602 -17.30 -13.21 -2.52
N PHE A 603 -16.74 -14.13 -1.75
CA PHE A 603 -16.35 -15.47 -2.21
C PHE A 603 -17.24 -16.54 -1.58
N ASP A 604 -17.83 -17.38 -2.43
CA ASP A 604 -18.60 -18.57 -2.10
C ASP A 604 -17.81 -19.77 -2.62
N ASN A 605 -17.23 -20.56 -1.70
CA ASN A 605 -16.26 -21.61 -1.99
C ASN A 605 -16.90 -22.92 -2.46
N ASN A 606 -18.22 -23.07 -2.32
CA ASN A 606 -18.96 -24.30 -2.59
C ASN A 606 -20.22 -24.08 -3.45
N ASN A 607 -20.45 -22.84 -3.87
CA ASN A 607 -21.53 -22.37 -4.71
C ASN A 607 -22.93 -22.76 -4.17
N ASP A 608 -23.10 -22.77 -2.85
CA ASP A 608 -24.40 -23.00 -2.20
C ASP A 608 -25.25 -21.72 -2.05
N SER A 609 -24.77 -20.61 -2.61
CA SER A 609 -25.35 -19.26 -2.52
C SER A 609 -25.23 -18.59 -1.16
N ILE A 610 -24.38 -19.13 -0.27
CA ILE A 610 -23.94 -18.49 0.97
C ILE A 610 -22.49 -18.03 0.75
N VAL A 611 -22.23 -16.75 1.02
CA VAL A 611 -20.87 -16.22 0.93
C VAL A 611 -20.09 -16.70 2.15
N ASP A 612 -18.93 -17.31 1.91
CA ASP A 612 -18.01 -17.80 2.95
C ASP A 612 -17.01 -16.73 3.37
N GLU A 613 -16.52 -15.91 2.42
CA GLU A 613 -15.52 -14.87 2.68
C GLU A 613 -15.93 -13.52 2.07
N VAL A 614 -15.71 -12.43 2.80
CA VAL A 614 -15.96 -11.05 2.35
C VAL A 614 -14.71 -10.21 2.54
N THR A 615 -14.21 -9.60 1.46
CA THR A 615 -13.22 -8.52 1.53
C THR A 615 -13.89 -7.17 1.31
N THR A 616 -13.67 -6.20 2.20
CA THR A 616 -14.16 -4.82 2.11
C THR A 616 -13.02 -3.84 1.87
N TYR A 617 -13.17 -2.97 0.88
CA TYR A 617 -12.16 -1.99 0.46
C TYR A 617 -12.55 -0.57 0.92
N ILE A 618 -11.64 0.15 1.56
CA ILE A 618 -11.87 1.51 2.05
C ILE A 618 -10.88 2.49 1.42
N TYR A 619 -11.41 3.60 0.93
CA TYR A 619 -10.65 4.68 0.29
C TYR A 619 -10.68 5.93 1.16
N ASP A 620 -9.66 6.79 1.03
CA ASP A 620 -9.64 8.11 1.64
C ASP A 620 -10.38 9.16 0.80
N VAL A 621 -10.41 10.40 1.30
CA VAL A 621 -11.05 11.55 0.64
C VAL A 621 -10.37 11.98 -0.68
N SER A 622 -9.26 11.37 -1.05
CA SER A 622 -8.52 11.60 -2.30
C SER A 622 -8.62 10.39 -3.25
N ASP A 623 -9.58 9.49 -3.03
CA ASP A 623 -9.85 8.28 -3.81
C ASP A 623 -8.71 7.24 -3.80
N ARG A 624 -7.86 7.25 -2.76
CA ARG A 624 -6.76 6.29 -2.60
C ARG A 624 -7.16 5.16 -1.66
N LEU A 625 -6.87 3.90 -2.02
CA LEU A 625 -7.15 2.74 -1.18
C LEU A 625 -6.29 2.79 0.07
N ILE A 626 -6.90 2.84 1.25
CA ILE A 626 -6.19 2.92 2.54
C ILE A 626 -6.27 1.63 3.35
N SER A 627 -7.30 0.80 3.14
CA SER A 627 -7.38 -0.49 3.82
C SER A 627 -8.26 -1.51 3.13
N GLU A 628 -7.92 -2.79 3.33
CA GLU A 628 -8.76 -3.94 3.01
C GLU A 628 -9.04 -4.73 4.28
N TYR A 629 -10.30 -5.03 4.53
CA TYR A 629 -10.76 -5.83 5.66
C TYR A 629 -11.29 -7.16 5.14
N ILE A 630 -10.71 -8.28 5.55
CA ILE A 630 -11.08 -9.62 5.09
C ILE A 630 -11.74 -10.36 6.25
N ASP A 631 -12.97 -10.83 6.05
CA ASP A 631 -13.74 -11.71 6.92
C ASP A 631 -13.84 -13.07 6.21
N ASN A 632 -13.00 -14.03 6.58
CA ASN A 632 -12.81 -15.32 5.90
C ASN A 632 -13.94 -16.33 6.21
N ASN A 633 -14.79 -16.06 7.19
CA ASN A 633 -15.86 -16.96 7.62
C ASN A 633 -17.27 -16.31 7.55
N HIS A 634 -17.33 -15.05 7.15
CA HIS A 634 -18.52 -14.21 7.02
C HIS A 634 -19.37 -14.13 8.30
N ASP A 635 -18.73 -14.12 9.47
CA ASP A 635 -19.39 -13.97 10.77
C ASP A 635 -19.65 -12.50 11.15
N GLY A 636 -19.17 -11.56 10.35
CA GLY A 636 -19.29 -10.12 10.55
C GLY A 636 -18.13 -9.50 11.33
N VAL A 637 -17.05 -10.26 11.57
CA VAL A 637 -15.80 -9.81 12.18
C VAL A 637 -14.66 -10.00 11.17
N ASN A 638 -13.86 -8.95 10.95
CA ASN A 638 -12.73 -9.03 10.04
C ASN A 638 -11.58 -9.81 10.69
N ASP A 639 -11.05 -10.82 10.01
CA ASP A 639 -9.91 -11.65 10.41
C ASP A 639 -8.57 -10.99 10.02
N THR A 640 -8.49 -10.46 8.79
CA THR A 640 -7.27 -9.85 8.24
C THR A 640 -7.49 -8.38 7.91
N LEU A 641 -6.52 -7.53 8.21
CA LEU A 641 -6.46 -6.12 7.81
C LEU A 641 -5.20 -5.86 6.97
N VAL A 642 -5.39 -5.43 5.74
CA VAL A 642 -4.33 -4.85 4.90
C VAL A 642 -4.40 -3.33 5.00
N SER A 643 -3.30 -2.66 5.30
CA SER A 643 -3.22 -1.20 5.43
C SER A 643 -2.23 -0.61 4.43
N TYR A 644 -2.60 0.52 3.84
CA TYR A 644 -1.79 1.29 2.89
C TYR A 644 -1.50 2.68 3.45
N SER A 645 -0.28 3.20 3.28
CA SER A 645 0.10 4.54 3.74
C SER A 645 0.79 5.33 2.64
N TYR A 646 0.52 6.63 2.58
CA TYR A 646 1.00 7.55 1.54
C TYR A 646 1.73 8.74 2.16
N ASP A 647 2.65 9.36 1.42
CA ASP A 647 3.31 10.62 1.80
C ASP A 647 2.48 11.88 1.44
N ASP A 648 2.99 13.05 1.81
CA ASP A 648 2.37 14.36 1.54
C ASP A 648 2.27 14.70 0.03
N LYS A 649 2.98 13.97 -0.83
CA LYS A 649 2.91 14.10 -2.29
C LYS A 649 1.95 13.09 -2.91
N GLY A 650 1.34 12.23 -2.10
CA GLY A 650 0.41 11.18 -2.52
C GLY A 650 1.07 9.91 -3.03
N GLN A 651 2.35 9.69 -2.75
CA GLN A 651 3.09 8.49 -3.15
C GLN A 651 2.94 7.40 -2.08
N LEU A 652 2.72 6.14 -2.49
CA LEU A 652 2.60 5.03 -1.54
C LEU A 652 3.96 4.79 -0.87
N ILE A 653 3.99 4.76 0.45
CA ILE A 653 5.21 4.57 1.23
C ILE A 653 5.26 3.23 1.94
N SER A 654 4.11 2.67 2.32
CA SER A 654 4.05 1.33 2.91
C SER A 654 2.74 0.59 2.65
N LYS A 655 2.85 -0.73 2.54
CA LYS A 655 1.73 -1.69 2.59
C LYS A 655 2.00 -2.70 3.69
N SER A 656 1.04 -2.94 4.59
CA SER A 656 1.18 -3.84 5.73
C SER A 656 -0.01 -4.80 5.85
N ILE A 657 0.24 -6.05 6.25
CA ILE A 657 -0.80 -7.08 6.45
C ILE A 657 -0.81 -7.52 7.92
N ASN A 658 -1.98 -7.50 8.56
CA ASN A 658 -2.21 -7.94 9.94
C ASN A 658 -3.28 -9.03 9.96
N ASP A 659 -2.93 -10.21 10.48
CA ASP A 659 -3.71 -11.45 10.32
C ASP A 659 -4.27 -11.99 11.65
N ASP A 660 -4.34 -11.14 12.69
CA ASP A 660 -4.42 -11.60 14.09
C ASP A 660 -5.53 -10.91 14.92
N LEU A 661 -6.72 -10.74 14.33
CA LEU A 661 -7.90 -10.25 15.05
C LEU A 661 -8.61 -11.37 15.83
N VAL A 662 -8.14 -11.60 17.06
CA VAL A 662 -8.83 -12.14 18.26
C VAL A 662 -10.16 -12.89 18.00
N GLN A 663 -10.12 -14.16 17.61
CA GLN A 663 -11.28 -15.07 17.64
C GLN A 663 -11.04 -16.28 18.54
N GLY A 664 -12.11 -16.73 19.23
CA GLY A 664 -12.15 -18.00 19.95
C GLY A 664 -12.76 -19.10 19.07
N LEU A 665 -11.96 -20.06 18.64
CA LEU A 665 -12.28 -21.14 17.72
C LEU A 665 -13.02 -22.28 18.42
N THR A 666 -13.95 -22.93 17.72
CA THR A 666 -14.52 -24.21 18.17
C THR A 666 -14.20 -25.30 17.14
N LEU A 667 -13.27 -26.18 17.47
CA LEU A 667 -12.74 -27.20 16.58
C LEU A 667 -13.21 -28.60 16.98
N TYR A 668 -13.68 -29.37 16.00
CA TYR A 668 -14.05 -30.78 16.17
C TYR A 668 -13.13 -31.65 15.32
N GLY A 669 -12.45 -32.58 15.97
CA GLY A 669 -11.78 -33.70 15.35
C GLY A 669 -12.78 -34.69 14.74
N THR A 670 -12.25 -35.76 14.20
CA THR A 670 -13.00 -36.80 13.50
C THR A 670 -13.11 -38.04 14.37
N LYS A 671 -13.20 -39.23 13.76
CA LYS A 671 -13.06 -40.52 14.47
C LYS A 671 -11.67 -41.14 14.28
N GLY A 672 -10.76 -40.41 13.62
CA GLY A 672 -9.39 -40.79 13.32
C GLY A 672 -8.40 -40.09 14.26
N ASN A 673 -7.11 -40.13 13.94
CA ASN A 673 -6.09 -39.41 14.71
C ASN A 673 -5.94 -38.00 14.13
N ASP A 674 -6.30 -36.99 14.89
CA ASP A 674 -6.38 -35.61 14.41
C ASP A 674 -5.35 -34.70 15.09
N LYS A 675 -4.97 -33.63 14.38
CA LYS A 675 -4.16 -32.53 14.93
C LYS A 675 -5.02 -31.27 14.93
N LEU A 676 -5.43 -30.83 16.11
CA LEU A 676 -6.23 -29.63 16.32
C LEU A 676 -5.33 -28.51 16.87
N ILE A 677 -5.35 -27.36 16.22
CA ILE A 677 -4.53 -26.19 16.59
C ILE A 677 -5.48 -25.00 16.69
N GLY A 678 -5.59 -24.42 17.87
CA GLY A 678 -6.27 -23.16 18.11
C GLY A 678 -5.38 -21.95 17.84
N GLY A 679 -5.90 -20.76 18.11
CA GLY A 679 -5.32 -19.46 17.79
C GLY A 679 -5.01 -18.63 19.04
N ALA A 680 -5.19 -17.31 18.93
CA ALA A 680 -4.90 -16.34 20.00
C ALA A 680 -6.13 -15.94 20.85
N GLY A 681 -7.27 -16.63 20.68
CA GLY A 681 -8.50 -16.41 21.45
C GLY A 681 -8.88 -17.60 22.34
N ASN A 682 -10.05 -17.51 22.98
CA ASN A 682 -10.51 -18.56 23.91
C ASN A 682 -11.16 -19.71 23.14
N ASP A 683 -10.40 -20.78 22.93
CA ASP A 683 -10.77 -21.84 22.01
C ASP A 683 -11.43 -23.04 22.70
N GLN A 684 -12.12 -23.86 21.92
CA GLN A 684 -12.70 -25.13 22.33
C GLN A 684 -12.31 -26.22 21.34
N LEU A 685 -11.42 -27.13 21.74
CA LEU A 685 -10.91 -28.21 20.90
C LEU A 685 -11.46 -29.55 21.38
N TYR A 686 -12.14 -30.26 20.49
CA TYR A 686 -12.75 -31.57 20.74
C TYR A 686 -12.12 -32.65 19.85
N GLY A 687 -11.18 -33.44 20.36
CA GLY A 687 -10.50 -34.52 19.62
C GLY A 687 -11.44 -35.66 19.18
N LEU A 688 -12.39 -36.01 20.05
CA LEU A 688 -13.39 -37.08 19.88
C LEU A 688 -12.81 -38.51 20.04
N ASN A 689 -12.62 -39.25 18.96
CA ASN A 689 -12.14 -40.64 19.01
C ASN A 689 -10.87 -40.70 18.16
N GLY A 690 -9.75 -41.12 18.74
CA GLY A 690 -8.49 -41.09 18.01
C GLY A 690 -7.32 -41.07 18.98
N ASN A 691 -6.11 -40.96 18.46
CA ASN A 691 -4.98 -40.46 19.24
C ASN A 691 -4.72 -39.03 18.76
N ASP A 692 -5.24 -38.04 19.48
CA ASP A 692 -5.33 -36.69 18.97
C ASP A 692 -4.22 -35.80 19.56
N THR A 693 -3.77 -34.81 18.80
CA THR A 693 -2.85 -33.76 19.27
C THR A 693 -3.59 -32.44 19.33
N LEU A 694 -3.79 -31.91 20.53
CA LEU A 694 -4.53 -30.68 20.79
C LEU A 694 -3.56 -29.59 21.24
N ILE A 695 -3.56 -28.46 20.54
CA ILE A 695 -2.77 -27.27 20.82
C ILE A 695 -3.75 -26.11 20.97
N GLY A 696 -3.91 -25.58 22.19
CA GLY A 696 -4.84 -24.49 22.46
C GLY A 696 -4.42 -23.19 21.77
N GLY A 697 -3.17 -22.77 22.00
CA GLY A 697 -2.69 -21.48 21.53
C GLY A 697 -2.72 -20.47 22.68
N ALA A 698 -2.81 -19.18 22.38
CA ALA A 698 -2.93 -18.17 23.42
C ALA A 698 -4.41 -17.94 23.73
N GLY A 699 -4.82 -17.92 24.99
CA GLY A 699 -6.23 -17.79 25.30
C GLY A 699 -6.55 -18.39 26.65
N ALA A 700 -7.83 -18.57 26.94
CA ALA A 700 -8.29 -19.47 27.99
C ALA A 700 -9.07 -20.61 27.32
N ASP A 701 -8.38 -21.70 27.03
CA ASP A 701 -8.86 -22.73 26.13
C ASP A 701 -9.50 -23.91 26.86
N ILE A 702 -10.42 -24.59 26.19
CA ILE A 702 -11.05 -25.83 26.63
C ILE A 702 -10.58 -26.96 25.72
N LEU A 703 -9.79 -27.87 26.27
CA LEU A 703 -9.23 -29.02 25.55
C LEU A 703 -9.91 -30.32 26.00
N VAL A 704 -10.47 -31.05 25.03
CA VAL A 704 -11.21 -32.30 25.25
C VAL A 704 -10.60 -33.38 24.35
N GLY A 705 -9.88 -34.34 24.93
CA GLY A 705 -9.28 -35.43 24.16
C GLY A 705 -10.36 -36.37 23.61
N GLY A 706 -11.33 -36.71 24.46
CA GLY A 706 -12.49 -37.50 24.11
C GLY A 706 -12.51 -38.89 24.77
N ARG A 707 -13.71 -39.41 25.03
CA ARG A 707 -13.92 -40.58 25.90
C ARG A 707 -13.69 -41.94 25.20
N GLY A 708 -13.12 -41.94 24.00
CA GLY A 708 -13.07 -43.09 23.08
C GLY A 708 -11.99 -44.14 23.34
N GLY A 709 -11.08 -43.93 24.30
CA GLY A 709 -9.95 -44.83 24.58
C GLY A 709 -8.70 -44.52 23.76
N GLY A 710 -8.62 -43.29 23.24
CA GLY A 710 -7.45 -42.68 22.62
C GLY A 710 -6.26 -42.51 23.54
N HIS A 711 -5.12 -42.19 22.95
CA HIS A 711 -3.92 -41.72 23.61
C HIS A 711 -3.65 -40.29 23.14
N ASP A 712 -4.22 -39.32 23.87
CA ASP A 712 -4.23 -37.94 23.41
C ASP A 712 -3.01 -37.17 23.93
N LYS A 713 -2.63 -36.14 23.19
CA LYS A 713 -1.47 -35.30 23.45
C LYS A 713 -1.90 -33.84 23.52
N PHE A 714 -1.80 -33.25 24.71
CA PHE A 714 -2.08 -31.83 24.96
C PHE A 714 -0.76 -31.07 24.95
N VAL A 715 -0.58 -30.15 24.01
CA VAL A 715 0.71 -29.48 23.77
C VAL A 715 0.66 -28.02 24.21
N PHE A 716 1.59 -27.64 25.06
CA PHE A 716 1.82 -26.26 25.51
C PHE A 716 3.19 -25.80 25.00
N GLN A 717 3.18 -25.14 23.84
CA GLN A 717 4.41 -24.75 23.14
C GLN A 717 5.12 -23.62 23.87
N HIS A 718 4.36 -22.63 24.36
CA HIS A 718 4.84 -21.57 25.21
C HIS A 718 4.16 -21.65 26.59
N LEU A 719 4.89 -21.29 27.65
CA LEU A 719 4.28 -21.25 28.99
C LEU A 719 3.27 -20.11 29.13
N THR A 720 3.41 -19.09 28.29
CA THR A 720 2.52 -17.93 28.19
C THR A 720 1.18 -18.24 27.56
N ASP A 721 1.02 -19.42 26.96
CA ASP A 721 -0.24 -19.90 26.38
C ASP A 721 -1.29 -20.07 27.47
N SER A 722 -0.87 -20.42 28.70
CA SER A 722 -1.75 -20.82 29.81
C SER A 722 -1.41 -20.08 31.11
N LEU A 723 -1.52 -18.75 31.14
CA LEU A 723 -1.15 -17.95 32.32
C LEU A 723 -2.23 -17.99 33.42
N LEU A 724 -1.90 -17.54 34.64
CA LEU A 724 -2.89 -17.48 35.74
C LEU A 724 -4.14 -16.66 35.41
N SER A 725 -4.01 -15.63 34.57
CA SER A 725 -5.12 -14.76 34.13
C SER A 725 -6.06 -15.43 33.13
N ASN A 726 -5.57 -16.42 32.40
CA ASN A 726 -6.21 -17.07 31.25
C ASN A 726 -5.60 -18.47 31.14
N PHE A 727 -5.96 -19.34 32.08
CA PHE A 727 -5.43 -20.70 32.12
C PHE A 727 -6.33 -21.64 31.31
N ASP A 728 -5.72 -22.67 30.75
CA ASP A 728 -6.44 -23.66 29.95
C ASP A 728 -7.01 -24.75 30.84
N VAL A 729 -8.05 -25.39 30.32
CA VAL A 729 -8.80 -26.43 31.00
C VAL A 729 -8.79 -27.70 30.16
N ILE A 730 -8.17 -28.75 30.70
CA ILE A 730 -8.31 -30.12 30.17
C ILE A 730 -9.44 -30.82 30.92
N THR A 731 -10.41 -31.38 30.21
CA THR A 731 -11.67 -31.83 30.83
C THR A 731 -11.83 -33.34 31.05
N ASP A 732 -10.98 -34.18 30.43
CA ASP A 732 -11.10 -35.64 30.50
C ASP A 732 -9.77 -36.41 30.54
N PHE A 733 -8.68 -35.75 30.98
CA PHE A 733 -7.32 -36.29 30.96
C PHE A 733 -7.16 -37.68 31.64
N ASN A 734 -6.63 -38.66 30.92
CA ASN A 734 -6.32 -39.99 31.42
C ASN A 734 -4.81 -40.16 31.64
N ILE A 735 -4.35 -40.06 32.89
CA ILE A 735 -2.92 -40.05 33.27
C ILE A 735 -2.14 -41.30 32.80
N CYS A 736 -2.82 -42.41 32.51
CA CYS A 736 -2.18 -43.65 32.07
C CYS A 736 -2.13 -43.81 30.53
N LEU A 737 -2.86 -42.98 29.77
CA LEU A 737 -2.95 -43.08 28.31
C LEU A 737 -2.52 -41.78 27.63
N ASP A 738 -2.96 -40.65 28.17
CA ASP A 738 -2.74 -39.31 27.60
C ASP A 738 -1.44 -38.71 28.10
N THR A 739 -0.95 -37.74 27.34
CA THR A 739 0.30 -37.03 27.60
C THR A 739 0.10 -35.53 27.57
N ILE A 740 0.76 -34.84 28.49
CA ILE A 740 0.93 -33.38 28.41
C ILE A 740 2.35 -33.16 27.92
N ASP A 741 2.48 -32.52 26.77
CA ASP A 741 3.75 -32.08 26.19
C ASP A 741 3.94 -30.61 26.53
N GLY A 742 4.99 -30.32 27.29
CA GLY A 742 5.33 -28.96 27.69
C GLY A 742 6.73 -28.60 27.23
N LYS A 743 7.09 -27.32 27.31
CA LYS A 743 8.40 -26.79 26.88
C LYS A 743 9.63 -27.62 27.31
N LYS A 744 9.57 -28.32 28.46
CA LYS A 744 10.58 -29.30 28.88
C LYS A 744 9.97 -30.52 29.56
N ALA A 745 10.47 -31.69 29.20
CA ALA A 745 10.12 -32.96 29.82
C ALA A 745 10.38 -33.00 31.34
N VAL A 746 9.38 -33.43 32.11
CA VAL A 746 9.43 -33.65 33.56
C VAL A 746 8.91 -35.05 33.90
N SER A 747 9.81 -35.93 34.36
CA SER A 747 9.41 -37.26 34.79
C SER A 747 8.49 -37.24 36.01
N ALA A 748 7.60 -38.24 36.13
CA ALA A 748 6.61 -38.30 37.20
C ALA A 748 7.19 -38.22 38.63
N ALA A 749 8.38 -38.79 38.85
CA ALA A 749 9.07 -38.71 40.15
C ALA A 749 9.54 -37.29 40.53
N LYS A 750 9.52 -36.35 39.59
CA LYS A 750 9.96 -34.96 39.74
C LYS A 750 8.80 -33.96 39.70
N VAL A 751 7.56 -34.41 39.51
CA VAL A 751 6.37 -33.57 39.64
C VAL A 751 6.05 -33.44 41.14
N ALA A 752 6.21 -32.23 41.69
CA ALA A 752 5.96 -32.00 43.11
C ALA A 752 4.45 -31.96 43.39
N ASN A 753 3.97 -32.66 44.44
CA ASN A 753 2.58 -32.53 44.90
C ASN A 753 2.58 -31.68 46.16
N LEU A 754 2.15 -30.43 46.05
CA LEU A 754 2.48 -29.41 47.05
C LEU A 754 1.32 -29.02 47.96
N GLY A 755 0.12 -29.61 47.83
CA GLY A 755 -0.97 -29.46 48.79
C GLY A 755 -2.14 -28.61 48.28
N THR A 756 -2.81 -27.88 49.19
CA THR A 756 -4.08 -27.20 48.91
C THR A 756 -4.02 -25.70 49.21
N ILE A 757 -4.60 -24.89 48.32
CA ILE A 757 -4.84 -23.46 48.49
C ILE A 757 -6.35 -23.16 48.57
N ASN A 758 -6.71 -21.99 49.10
CA ASN A 758 -8.10 -21.57 49.29
C ASN A 758 -8.58 -20.58 48.23
N THR A 759 -7.68 -19.75 47.68
CA THR A 759 -7.97 -18.82 46.59
C THR A 759 -6.93 -18.96 45.47
N LEU A 760 -7.38 -18.81 44.23
CA LEU A 760 -6.53 -18.87 43.05
C LEU A 760 -5.92 -17.49 42.80
N THR A 761 -4.98 -17.09 43.66
CA THR A 761 -4.24 -15.81 43.55
C THR A 761 -2.74 -16.07 43.53
N GLU A 762 -1.99 -15.21 42.83
CA GLU A 762 -0.53 -15.34 42.73
C GLU A 762 0.13 -15.44 44.12
N SER A 763 -0.28 -14.61 45.07
CA SER A 763 0.29 -14.59 46.43
C SER A 763 0.09 -15.91 47.19
N GLU A 764 -1.07 -16.55 47.06
CA GLU A 764 -1.34 -17.83 47.72
C GLU A 764 -0.62 -18.98 47.01
N ILE A 765 -0.57 -18.96 45.67
CA ILE A 765 0.21 -19.93 44.88
C ILE A 765 1.69 -19.82 45.20
N GLN A 766 2.26 -18.61 45.29
CA GLN A 766 3.67 -18.38 45.64
C GLN A 766 4.03 -18.85 47.05
N THR A 767 3.08 -18.83 47.99
CA THR A 767 3.30 -19.40 49.33
C THR A 767 3.59 -20.90 49.23
N LEU A 768 2.91 -21.59 48.31
CA LEU A 768 3.05 -23.02 48.05
C LEU A 768 4.22 -23.36 47.11
N LEU A 769 4.33 -22.62 46.01
CA LEU A 769 5.29 -22.73 44.91
C LEU A 769 6.36 -21.63 45.03
N ASN A 770 7.07 -21.58 46.16
CA ASN A 770 8.15 -20.61 46.38
C ASN A 770 9.48 -21.14 45.82
N GLN A 771 10.52 -20.30 45.86
CA GLN A 771 11.87 -20.62 45.35
C GLN A 771 12.51 -21.90 45.95
N SER A 772 12.03 -22.37 47.11
CA SER A 772 12.52 -23.60 47.75
C SER A 772 11.72 -24.85 47.39
N THR A 773 10.48 -24.70 46.93
CA THR A 773 9.54 -25.80 46.65
C THR A 773 9.25 -25.99 45.16
N PHE A 774 9.41 -24.95 44.33
CA PHE A 774 9.21 -24.97 42.89
C PHE A 774 10.50 -24.54 42.17
N ALA A 775 11.20 -25.51 41.59
CA ALA A 775 12.52 -25.28 40.99
C ALA A 775 12.43 -25.10 39.47
N ALA A 776 13.35 -24.30 38.91
CA ALA A 776 13.53 -24.07 37.47
C ALA A 776 13.26 -25.32 36.61
N ASN A 777 12.39 -25.20 35.62
CA ASN A 777 12.01 -26.23 34.65
C ASN A 777 11.46 -27.51 35.34
N ARG A 778 10.55 -27.33 36.29
CA ARG A 778 9.81 -28.41 36.97
C ARG A 778 8.32 -28.19 36.82
N ALA A 779 7.58 -29.25 37.13
CA ALA A 779 6.14 -29.22 37.22
C ALA A 779 5.70 -29.49 38.66
N ALA A 780 4.58 -28.90 39.07
CA ALA A 780 3.97 -29.15 40.36
C ALA A 780 2.45 -29.25 40.23
N THR A 781 1.83 -30.10 41.05
CA THR A 781 0.38 -30.17 41.19
C THR A 781 -0.04 -29.60 42.54
N PHE A 782 -1.16 -28.87 42.53
CA PHE A 782 -1.81 -28.37 43.73
C PHE A 782 -3.33 -28.42 43.56
N SER A 783 -4.05 -28.27 44.66
CA SER A 783 -5.51 -28.28 44.65
C SER A 783 -6.09 -26.97 45.18
N LEU A 784 -7.22 -26.54 44.62
CA LEU A 784 -8.01 -25.42 45.13
C LEU A 784 -9.25 -25.97 45.83
N GLY A 785 -9.45 -25.61 47.10
CA GLY A 785 -10.60 -26.04 47.89
C GLY A 785 -10.51 -27.48 48.43
N THR A 786 -11.59 -27.95 49.06
CA THR A 786 -11.64 -29.27 49.75
C THR A 786 -12.93 -30.02 49.44
N GLY A 787 -12.92 -31.34 49.63
CA GLY A 787 -14.12 -32.18 49.45
C GLY A 787 -14.52 -32.34 47.98
N ASN A 788 -15.82 -32.34 47.69
CA ASN A 788 -16.36 -32.60 46.35
C ASN A 788 -16.22 -31.40 45.38
N GLU A 789 -15.81 -30.24 45.87
CA GLU A 789 -15.58 -29.01 45.08
C GLU A 789 -14.08 -28.77 44.82
N GLN A 790 -13.22 -29.74 45.16
CA GLN A 790 -11.78 -29.63 44.97
C GLN A 790 -11.42 -29.64 43.48
N ARG A 791 -10.74 -28.58 43.02
CA ARG A 791 -10.18 -28.44 41.66
C ARG A 791 -8.69 -28.78 41.67
N THR A 792 -8.18 -29.37 40.60
CA THR A 792 -6.78 -29.80 40.47
C THR A 792 -6.07 -28.99 39.41
N PHE A 793 -4.91 -28.44 39.75
CA PHE A 793 -4.10 -27.62 38.87
C PHE A 793 -2.71 -28.21 38.70
N LEU A 794 -2.16 -28.01 37.51
CA LEU A 794 -0.78 -28.28 37.14
C LEU A 794 -0.09 -26.95 36.86
N ALA A 795 1.04 -26.69 37.52
CA ALA A 795 1.91 -25.57 37.24
C ALA A 795 3.17 -26.06 36.51
N LEU A 796 3.55 -25.39 35.42
CA LEU A 796 4.79 -25.63 34.69
C LEU A 796 5.71 -24.42 34.82
N ASN A 797 6.90 -24.64 35.38
CA ASN A 797 7.84 -23.57 35.64
C ASN A 797 8.71 -23.26 34.43
N ASP A 798 8.98 -21.98 34.25
CA ASP A 798 10.01 -21.45 33.38
C ASP A 798 11.44 -21.77 33.90
N ALA A 799 12.45 -21.07 33.39
CA ALA A 799 13.83 -21.28 33.80
C ALA A 799 14.19 -20.66 35.17
N THR A 800 13.23 -20.05 35.86
CA THR A 800 13.39 -19.28 37.09
C THR A 800 12.70 -19.97 38.27
N LYS A 801 13.35 -20.06 39.43
CA LYS A 801 12.75 -20.74 40.60
C LYS A 801 11.61 -19.91 41.20
N GLY A 802 10.58 -20.60 41.68
CA GLY A 802 9.37 -20.00 42.26
C GLY A 802 8.31 -19.69 41.20
N PHE A 803 7.06 -19.49 41.63
CA PHE A 803 5.95 -19.21 40.72
C PHE A 803 5.84 -17.73 40.34
N SER A 804 5.59 -17.46 39.07
CA SER A 804 5.36 -16.16 38.45
C SER A 804 4.11 -16.21 37.57
N ALA A 805 3.13 -15.37 37.85
CA ALA A 805 1.85 -15.37 37.12
C ALA A 805 1.96 -14.93 35.64
N THR A 806 3.09 -14.31 35.25
CA THR A 806 3.31 -13.79 33.90
C THR A 806 4.24 -14.66 33.04
N THR A 807 4.90 -15.66 33.63
CA THR A 807 5.89 -16.47 32.90
C THR A 807 5.74 -17.98 33.11
N ASP A 808 5.03 -18.42 34.15
CA ASP A 808 4.74 -19.82 34.40
C ASP A 808 3.32 -20.19 33.97
N ALA A 809 3.17 -21.40 33.44
CA ALA A 809 1.86 -21.89 33.02
C ALA A 809 1.09 -22.48 34.21
N ILE A 810 -0.22 -22.24 34.22
CA ILE A 810 -1.22 -22.89 35.07
C ILE A 810 -2.21 -23.59 34.15
N ILE A 811 -2.45 -24.87 34.38
CA ILE A 811 -3.43 -25.66 33.64
C ILE A 811 -4.39 -26.27 34.66
N GLU A 812 -5.69 -26.11 34.45
CA GLU A 812 -6.68 -26.88 35.19
C GLU A 812 -6.88 -28.24 34.56
N ILE A 813 -6.79 -29.29 35.38
CA ILE A 813 -7.11 -30.65 34.94
C ILE A 813 -8.38 -31.09 35.68
N THR A 814 -9.50 -31.08 34.97
CA THR A 814 -10.79 -31.55 35.46
C THR A 814 -11.13 -32.92 34.87
N GLY A 815 -12.01 -33.67 35.54
CA GLY A 815 -12.51 -34.96 35.03
C GLY A 815 -11.46 -36.06 34.86
N PHE A 816 -10.24 -35.89 35.36
CA PHE A 816 -9.14 -36.83 35.09
C PHE A 816 -9.32 -38.21 35.72
N SER A 817 -8.68 -39.20 35.12
CA SER A 817 -8.60 -40.58 35.65
C SER A 817 -7.15 -41.04 35.82
N GLY A 818 -6.92 -41.97 36.75
CA GLY A 818 -5.57 -42.45 37.11
C GLY A 818 -5.04 -41.87 38.42
N LYS A 819 -3.73 -42.00 38.65
CA LYS A 819 -3.05 -41.50 39.86
C LYS A 819 -2.14 -40.32 39.51
N LEU A 820 -2.33 -39.16 40.14
CA LEU A 820 -1.49 -37.97 39.95
C LEU A 820 0.01 -38.24 40.19
N SER A 821 0.35 -39.20 41.06
CA SER A 821 1.74 -39.63 41.28
C SER A 821 2.41 -40.26 40.05
N SER A 822 1.63 -40.57 39.02
CA SER A 822 2.08 -41.15 37.75
C SER A 822 2.10 -40.13 36.61
N LEU A 823 1.67 -38.88 36.84
CA LEU A 823 1.67 -37.84 35.82
C LEU A 823 3.10 -37.47 35.41
N SER A 824 3.41 -37.59 34.14
CA SER A 824 4.66 -37.09 33.54
C SER A 824 4.35 -36.06 32.46
N ILE A 825 5.23 -35.06 32.35
CA ILE A 825 5.27 -34.13 31.23
C ILE A 825 6.34 -34.65 30.28
N VAL A 826 5.97 -34.91 29.04
CA VAL A 826 6.87 -35.55 28.05
C VAL A 826 7.81 -34.57 27.39
#